data_AF-A0A947RRR2-F1
#
_entry.id   AF-A0A947RRR2-F1
#
_cell.length_a   1.000
_cell.length_b   1.000
_cell.length_c   1.000
_cell.angle_alpha   90.00
_cell.angle_beta   90.00
_cell.angle_gamma   90.00
#
_symmetry.space_group_name_H-M   'P 1'
#
loop_
_entity.id
_entity.type
_entity.pdbx_description
1 polymer ?
#
loop_
_entity_poly.entity_id
_entity_poly.type
_entity_poly.pdbx_seq_one_letter_code
_entity_poly.pdbx_strand_id
1 'polypeptide(L)'
;MTRGAAIKFITYFLILLALGLGERSLGPHGTRLTTLLALCAVLPLLLRGLWLIDWRMWRASLPGLAAIATAVCWYTTADAAQYFALGASLACLSIAVRRTVPRDVLADASPASTVIAFALFVAVRDHLDLWTQLITASIRTTFWFSNLWGQSLRLGPTYSGLWLLVACLLALVMIATGTRHRPWRLIAAFVLLPLLALAAIPLRGLVPTHYHGAPATAVLAWRLVQFILLLAPVALLTATRGRDEVLAAQAPPHAAPWRGIATVACAAAALGGLVLLSWSRPVPWHPGRVLIDTRGSFNMEPFRWGAYARDVAQGASLATLPHVLGAYGFATAASDTMIDAAALAETDVLVVMNPDTFYTEAEHAAVWEFVDRGGGLLVLGDHTNIMGVMEPFNALLQPVGIGLNFDSVIPRVDRWSWYGCMRFHPHPLTRGLRDEAEIKLSVGASLTLAAGAITLLSGRDAYADAGNWDNAQGAYLGNMAFDRSEIEGDLLLAAEAPYGRGKVIAFGDTSPFQRTTVSLSHELMARIFNYLGTPGGAVAGRQVRGAGAILLVVAGTLLLALGRRRPMAPAVFAILASIWLLALAGHATFALPPAPVGENVAWLDLSHGNRVDLHAGRDDGLGGLQNHLWRHGYVPLAMRAFDRDRLLASELFVTVAPAFPYSRHECAALRAFVENGGLLIVSAGYEERNGAADLLAEFGYAVGSTPLGSAHVAETLLTGQRVYMHESWPVLQPAGQGEIWVRCWGYPIVVFETFGAGGLLVIADSMFLSEKRLESPDEFVEENIDFLRAAIETARQRMGGEK
;
A
#
# COMPACT_ATOMS: atom_id res chain seq x y z
N MET A 1 24.63 -36.15 -1.38
CA MET A 1 24.12 -35.56 -0.11
C MET A 1 23.49 -36.66 0.73
N THR A 2 23.69 -36.68 2.05
CA THR A 2 22.94 -37.59 2.93
C THR A 2 21.47 -37.14 3.02
N ARG A 3 20.53 -38.04 3.32
CA ARG A 3 19.09 -37.71 3.48
C ARG A 3 18.86 -36.56 4.47
N GLY A 4 19.64 -36.51 5.56
CA GLY A 4 19.59 -35.42 6.54
C GLY A 4 20.08 -34.07 6.00
N ALA A 5 21.12 -34.06 5.17
CA ALA A 5 21.60 -32.83 4.54
C ALA A 5 20.58 -32.27 3.53
N ALA A 6 19.91 -33.13 2.76
CA ALA A 6 18.84 -32.73 1.83
C ALA A 6 17.66 -32.08 2.55
N ILE A 7 17.22 -32.66 3.67
CA ILE A 7 16.14 -32.09 4.48
C ILE A 7 16.54 -30.73 5.06
N LYS A 8 17.78 -30.58 5.55
CA LYS A 8 18.31 -29.29 6.05
C LYS A 8 18.30 -28.23 4.96
N PHE A 9 18.83 -28.54 3.78
CA PHE A 9 18.83 -27.62 2.66
C PHE A 9 17.41 -27.18 2.27
N ILE A 10 16.48 -28.13 2.10
CA ILE A 10 15.08 -27.83 1.75
C ILE A 10 14.43 -26.93 2.81
N THR A 11 14.71 -27.18 4.10
CA THR A 11 14.17 -26.35 5.20
C THR A 11 14.64 -24.90 5.09
N TYR A 12 15.94 -24.68 4.90
CA TYR A 12 16.49 -23.33 4.74
C TYR A 12 16.05 -22.68 3.42
N PHE A 13 15.94 -23.45 2.35
CA PHE A 13 15.42 -22.98 1.06
C PHE A 13 14.01 -22.41 1.23
N LEU A 14 13.09 -23.17 1.85
CA LEU A 14 11.71 -22.75 2.05
C LEU A 14 11.59 -21.52 2.97
N ILE A 15 12.43 -21.44 4.02
CA ILE A 15 12.48 -20.27 4.90
C ILE A 15 12.98 -19.04 4.15
N LEU A 16 14.12 -19.14 3.45
CA LEU A 16 14.70 -18.02 2.71
C LEU A 16 13.77 -17.58 1.57
N LEU A 17 13.08 -18.52 0.93
CA LEU A 17 12.03 -18.24 -0.06
C LEU A 17 10.89 -17.44 0.57
N ALA A 18 10.39 -17.87 1.74
CA ALA A 18 9.33 -17.15 2.45
C ALA A 18 9.77 -15.74 2.90
N LEU A 19 11.00 -15.58 3.40
CA LEU A 19 11.55 -14.27 3.76
C LEU A 19 11.67 -13.35 2.54
N GLY A 20 12.20 -13.88 1.42
CA GLY A 20 12.33 -13.14 0.16
C GLY A 20 10.98 -12.76 -0.46
N LEU A 21 9.98 -13.65 -0.40
CA LEU A 21 8.61 -13.37 -0.84
C LEU A 21 7.91 -12.35 0.08
N GLY A 22 8.08 -12.47 1.41
CA GLY A 22 7.50 -11.53 2.37
C GLY A 22 8.06 -10.12 2.24
N GLU A 23 9.38 -9.96 2.04
CA GLU A 23 10.00 -8.66 1.73
C GLU A 23 9.77 -8.26 0.27
N ARG A 24 9.01 -9.06 -0.49
CA ARG A 24 8.69 -8.90 -1.90
C ARG A 24 9.93 -8.79 -2.81
N SER A 25 11.10 -9.16 -2.31
CA SER A 25 12.40 -9.12 -3.02
C SER A 25 12.48 -10.10 -4.19
N LEU A 26 11.46 -10.94 -4.38
CA LEU A 26 11.37 -11.93 -5.45
C LEU A 26 10.32 -11.57 -6.52
N GLY A 27 9.83 -10.33 -6.57
CA GLY A 27 9.04 -9.85 -7.72
C GLY A 27 8.09 -8.69 -7.41
N PRO A 28 7.60 -8.01 -8.45
CA PRO A 28 6.61 -6.95 -8.32
C PRO A 28 5.20 -7.55 -8.29
N HIS A 29 4.91 -8.30 -7.24
CA HIS A 29 3.62 -8.93 -7.03
C HIS A 29 2.85 -8.15 -5.96
N GLY A 30 1.51 -8.09 -6.09
CA GLY A 30 0.65 -7.49 -5.08
C GLY A 30 0.85 -8.13 -3.70
N THR A 31 0.59 -7.35 -2.65
CA THR A 31 0.82 -7.75 -1.25
C THR A 31 0.10 -9.06 -0.88
N ARG A 32 -1.13 -9.28 -1.37
CA ARG A 32 -1.90 -10.51 -1.10
C ARG A 32 -1.29 -11.75 -1.74
N LEU A 33 -0.84 -11.65 -2.99
CA LEU A 33 -0.26 -12.78 -3.71
C LEU A 33 1.10 -13.17 -3.10
N THR A 34 1.96 -12.20 -2.81
CA THR A 34 3.26 -12.46 -2.15
C THR A 34 3.09 -13.09 -0.77
N THR A 35 2.12 -12.60 -0.01
CA THR A 35 1.69 -13.18 1.26
C THR A 35 1.27 -14.64 1.11
N LEU A 36 0.40 -14.93 0.15
CA LEU A 36 -0.07 -16.30 -0.12
C LEU A 36 1.10 -17.22 -0.51
N LEU A 37 1.96 -16.78 -1.42
CA LEU A 37 3.12 -17.55 -1.87
C LEU A 37 4.11 -17.81 -0.72
N ALA A 38 4.34 -16.83 0.14
CA ALA A 38 5.21 -16.99 1.30
C ALA A 38 4.61 -17.98 2.31
N LEU A 39 3.29 -17.91 2.56
CA LEU A 39 2.58 -18.91 3.37
C LEU A 39 2.68 -20.31 2.77
N CYS A 40 2.48 -20.45 1.45
CA CYS A 40 2.64 -21.71 0.73
C CYS A 40 4.07 -22.26 0.84
N ALA A 41 5.10 -21.41 0.85
CA ALA A 41 6.48 -21.83 1.03
C ALA A 41 6.74 -22.42 2.44
N VAL A 42 6.11 -21.87 3.48
CA VAL A 42 6.31 -22.35 4.86
C VAL A 42 5.37 -23.50 5.23
N LEU A 43 4.18 -23.57 4.63
CA LEU A 43 3.14 -24.56 4.98
C LEU A 43 3.65 -26.01 5.06
N PRO A 44 4.51 -26.52 4.14
CA PRO A 44 5.08 -27.86 4.25
C PRO A 44 5.90 -28.08 5.52
N LEU A 45 6.59 -27.04 6.02
CA LEU A 45 7.37 -27.11 7.26
C LEU A 45 6.47 -27.20 8.49
N LEU A 46 5.39 -26.41 8.51
CA LEU A 46 4.41 -26.43 9.59
C LEU A 46 3.69 -27.78 9.65
N LEU A 47 3.18 -28.26 8.51
CA LEU A 47 2.49 -29.55 8.41
C LEU A 47 3.39 -30.71 8.79
N ARG A 48 4.65 -30.71 8.33
CA ARG A 48 5.63 -31.72 8.72
C ARG A 48 5.90 -31.70 10.22
N GLY A 49 6.11 -30.53 10.81
CA GLY A 49 6.32 -30.40 12.24
C GLY A 49 5.14 -30.94 13.06
N LEU A 50 3.93 -30.60 12.64
CA LEU A 50 2.68 -31.09 13.22
C LEU A 50 2.51 -32.62 13.09
N TRP A 51 2.89 -33.19 11.95
CA TRP A 51 2.81 -34.64 11.70
C TRP A 51 3.79 -35.45 12.57
N LEU A 52 4.94 -34.88 12.92
CA LEU A 52 5.95 -35.52 13.79
C LEU A 52 5.60 -35.46 15.29
N ILE A 53 4.53 -34.77 15.65
CA ILE A 53 4.04 -34.65 17.03
C ILE A 53 3.02 -35.77 17.29
N ASP A 54 3.19 -36.50 18.40
CA ASP A 54 2.25 -37.54 18.83
C ASP A 54 0.83 -36.96 18.99
N TRP A 55 -0.16 -37.64 18.40
CA TRP A 55 -1.58 -37.25 18.43
C TRP A 55 -2.14 -37.06 19.85
N ARG A 56 -1.55 -37.70 20.86
CA ARG A 56 -1.91 -37.49 22.27
C ARG A 56 -1.49 -36.12 22.79
N MET A 57 -0.48 -35.50 22.19
CA MET A 57 -0.05 -34.13 22.50
C MET A 57 -0.82 -33.05 21.71
N TRP A 58 -1.52 -33.44 20.64
CA TRP A 58 -2.31 -32.51 19.81
C TRP A 58 -3.47 -31.83 20.56
N ARG A 59 -4.09 -32.54 21.52
CA ARG A 59 -5.17 -31.96 22.35
C ARG A 59 -4.69 -30.91 23.35
N ALA A 60 -3.38 -30.68 23.47
CA ALA A 60 -2.76 -29.76 24.43
C ALA A 60 -1.72 -28.78 23.81
N SER A 61 -1.58 -28.70 22.49
CA SER A 61 -0.37 -28.13 21.86
C SER A 61 -0.51 -26.66 21.40
N LEU A 62 0.22 -25.77 22.09
CA LEU A 62 0.58 -24.40 21.64
C LEU A 62 1.05 -24.30 20.16
N PRO A 63 1.80 -25.27 19.59
CA PRO A 63 2.24 -25.20 18.18
C PRO A 63 1.14 -25.05 17.12
N GLY A 64 -0.03 -25.67 17.32
CA GLY A 64 -1.16 -25.53 16.39
C GLY A 64 -1.73 -24.11 16.41
N LEU A 65 -1.89 -23.54 17.61
CA LEU A 65 -2.29 -22.14 17.80
C LEU A 65 -1.26 -21.16 17.26
N ALA A 66 0.03 -21.47 17.41
CA ALA A 66 1.11 -20.65 16.85
C ALA A 66 1.07 -20.67 15.31
N ALA A 67 0.90 -21.83 14.68
CA ALA A 67 0.77 -21.94 13.22
C ALA A 67 -0.44 -21.15 12.69
N ILE A 68 -1.58 -21.21 13.38
CA ILE A 68 -2.76 -20.39 13.07
C ILE A 68 -2.42 -18.90 13.23
N ALA A 69 -1.76 -18.50 14.32
CA ALA A 69 -1.32 -17.13 14.54
C ALA A 69 -0.34 -16.64 13.45
N THR A 70 0.58 -17.48 12.98
CA THR A 70 1.45 -17.15 11.83
C THR A 70 0.65 -16.93 10.56
N ALA A 71 -0.32 -17.80 10.27
CA ALA A 71 -1.18 -17.66 9.10
C ALA A 71 -1.99 -16.34 9.17
N VAL A 72 -2.55 -16.03 10.33
CA VAL A 72 -3.26 -14.77 10.58
C VAL A 72 -2.32 -13.59 10.42
N CYS A 73 -1.18 -13.56 11.11
CA CYS A 73 -0.26 -12.42 11.05
C CYS A 73 0.29 -12.16 9.64
N TRP A 74 0.65 -13.20 8.89
CA TRP A 74 1.10 -13.01 7.51
C TRP A 74 -0.01 -12.46 6.62
N TYR A 75 -1.26 -12.86 6.88
CA TYR A 75 -2.42 -12.36 6.15
C TYR A 75 -2.82 -10.93 6.53
N THR A 76 -2.61 -10.53 7.80
CA THR A 76 -3.12 -9.28 8.34
C THR A 76 -2.06 -8.19 8.54
N THR A 77 -0.76 -8.51 8.50
CA THR A 77 0.33 -7.56 8.75
C THR A 77 1.45 -7.73 7.73
N ALA A 78 1.98 -6.61 7.22
CA ALA A 78 3.06 -6.59 6.22
C ALA A 78 4.41 -6.08 6.78
N ASP A 79 4.61 -6.15 8.10
CA ASP A 79 5.76 -5.57 8.81
C ASP A 79 6.60 -6.66 9.51
N ALA A 80 7.43 -6.27 10.49
CA ALA A 80 8.24 -7.22 11.27
C ALA A 80 7.41 -8.32 11.97
N ALA A 81 6.11 -8.07 12.23
CA ALA A 81 5.21 -8.96 12.95
C ALA A 81 5.01 -10.32 12.29
N GLN A 82 4.86 -10.35 10.97
CA GLN A 82 4.72 -11.61 10.24
C GLN A 82 5.93 -12.53 10.43
N TYR A 83 7.15 -11.96 10.46
CA TYR A 83 8.38 -12.71 10.65
C TYR A 83 8.55 -13.16 12.09
N PHE A 84 8.20 -12.31 13.07
CA PHE A 84 8.19 -12.73 14.47
C PHE A 84 7.21 -13.88 14.71
N ALA A 85 6.01 -13.81 14.14
CA ALA A 85 5.02 -14.87 14.22
C ALA A 85 5.53 -16.19 13.62
N LEU A 86 6.18 -16.13 12.45
CA LEU A 86 6.81 -17.30 11.84
C LEU A 86 7.93 -17.88 12.72
N GLY A 87 8.82 -17.02 13.20
CA GLY A 87 9.93 -17.43 14.06
C GLY A 87 9.45 -18.09 15.34
N ALA A 88 8.41 -17.53 15.96
CA ALA A 88 7.75 -18.08 17.15
C ALA A 88 7.14 -19.46 16.88
N SER A 89 6.44 -19.64 15.76
CA SER A 89 5.85 -20.93 15.39
C SER A 89 6.88 -22.00 15.11
N LEU A 90 7.94 -21.66 14.37
CA LEU A 90 9.06 -22.57 14.15
C LEU A 90 9.73 -22.94 15.47
N ALA A 91 9.93 -21.99 16.39
CA ALA A 91 10.47 -22.26 17.72
C ALA A 91 9.60 -23.21 18.55
N CYS A 92 8.29 -22.98 18.59
CA CYS A 92 7.33 -23.84 19.27
C CYS A 92 7.34 -25.27 18.69
N LEU A 93 7.34 -25.38 17.36
CA LEU A 93 7.46 -26.66 16.67
C LEU A 93 8.80 -27.34 16.98
N SER A 94 9.92 -26.61 16.97
CA SER A 94 11.23 -27.16 17.32
C SER A 94 11.25 -27.78 18.71
N ILE A 95 10.64 -27.13 19.68
CA ILE A 95 10.57 -27.62 21.07
C ILE A 95 9.70 -28.87 21.16
N ALA A 96 8.54 -28.86 20.51
CA ALA A 96 7.62 -29.99 20.51
C ALA A 96 8.23 -31.22 19.82
N VAL A 97 8.80 -31.03 18.62
CA VAL A 97 9.45 -32.09 17.85
C VAL A 97 10.68 -32.62 18.57
N ARG A 98 11.47 -31.78 19.26
CA ARG A 98 12.64 -32.25 20.01
C ARG A 98 12.31 -33.22 21.14
N ARG A 99 11.09 -33.15 21.69
CA ARG A 99 10.61 -34.09 22.72
C ARG A 99 10.25 -35.45 22.14
N THR A 100 9.81 -35.49 20.88
CA THR A 100 9.42 -36.74 20.21
C THR A 100 10.56 -37.36 19.41
N VAL A 101 11.38 -36.54 18.75
CA VAL A 101 12.44 -36.97 17.83
C VAL A 101 13.72 -36.14 18.05
N PRO A 102 14.74 -36.68 18.73
CA PRO A 102 15.98 -35.94 19.06
C PRO A 102 16.87 -35.62 17.87
N ARG A 103 16.64 -36.23 16.69
CA ARG A 103 17.51 -36.14 15.51
C ARG A 103 16.83 -35.52 14.28
N ASP A 104 15.68 -34.86 14.45
CA ASP A 104 15.01 -34.17 13.34
C ASP A 104 15.59 -32.75 13.11
N VAL A 105 15.51 -32.27 11.87
CA VAL A 105 15.99 -30.95 11.48
C VAL A 105 15.13 -29.84 12.07
N LEU A 106 13.82 -30.05 12.20
CA LEU A 106 12.95 -29.11 12.89
C LEU A 106 13.27 -29.04 14.39
N ALA A 107 13.87 -30.08 14.98
CA ALA A 107 14.34 -30.04 16.36
C ALA A 107 15.59 -29.13 16.55
N ASP A 108 16.22 -28.68 15.46
CA ASP A 108 17.26 -27.65 15.47
C ASP A 108 16.62 -26.26 15.61
N ALA A 109 17.13 -25.43 16.53
CA ALA A 109 16.64 -24.07 16.75
C ALA A 109 17.17 -23.05 15.73
N SER A 110 18.17 -23.41 14.91
CA SER A 110 18.82 -22.50 13.95
C SER A 110 17.89 -21.92 12.86
N PRO A 111 16.90 -22.66 12.31
CA PRO A 111 15.97 -22.08 11.33
C PRO A 111 15.04 -21.04 11.97
N ALA A 112 14.46 -21.35 13.14
CA ALA A 112 13.64 -20.40 13.90
C ALA A 112 14.43 -19.14 14.29
N SER A 113 15.68 -19.32 14.73
CA SER A 113 16.56 -18.21 15.09
C SER A 113 16.93 -17.33 13.90
N THR A 114 17.05 -17.91 12.70
CA THR A 114 17.29 -17.16 11.46
C THR A 114 16.14 -16.22 11.17
N VAL A 115 14.91 -16.73 11.23
CA VAL A 115 13.69 -15.92 11.02
C VAL A 115 13.58 -14.82 12.07
N ILE A 116 13.84 -15.13 13.34
CA ILE A 116 13.82 -14.14 14.43
C ILE A 116 14.88 -13.05 14.21
N ALA A 117 16.10 -13.42 13.83
CA ALA A 117 17.17 -12.45 13.55
C ALA A 117 16.81 -11.56 12.36
N PHE A 118 16.16 -12.12 11.34
CA PHE A 118 15.65 -11.36 10.20
C PHE A 118 14.51 -10.42 10.61
N ALA A 119 13.58 -10.88 11.44
CA ALA A 119 12.50 -10.05 12.00
C ALA A 119 13.07 -8.85 12.80
N LEU A 120 14.10 -9.09 13.61
CA LEU A 120 14.83 -8.04 14.33
C LEU A 120 15.49 -7.06 13.38
N PHE A 121 16.16 -7.55 12.33
CA PHE A 121 16.75 -6.69 11.30
C PHE A 121 15.69 -5.80 10.64
N VAL A 122 14.56 -6.35 10.23
CA VAL A 122 13.43 -5.61 9.63
C VAL A 122 12.89 -4.56 10.59
N ALA A 123 12.67 -4.91 11.86
CA ALA A 123 12.22 -3.98 12.88
C ALA A 123 13.22 -2.83 13.09
N VAL A 124 14.52 -3.14 13.21
CA VAL A 124 15.56 -2.13 13.37
C VAL A 124 15.63 -1.22 12.15
N ARG A 125 15.63 -1.80 10.94
CA ARG A 125 15.66 -1.07 9.66
C ARG A 125 14.52 -0.06 9.57
N ASP A 126 13.29 -0.53 9.81
CA ASP A 126 12.10 0.28 9.57
C ASP A 126 11.84 1.29 10.70
N HIS A 127 12.17 0.96 11.96
CA HIS A 127 11.90 1.85 13.10
C HIS A 127 13.04 2.84 13.42
N LEU A 128 14.28 2.52 13.04
CA LEU A 128 15.38 3.50 13.07
C LEU A 128 15.49 4.30 11.77
N ASP A 129 14.62 4.02 10.79
CA ASP A 129 14.61 4.67 9.48
C ASP A 129 15.99 4.63 8.81
N LEU A 130 16.58 3.42 8.78
CA LEU A 130 17.86 3.18 8.11
C LEU A 130 17.72 3.15 6.58
N TRP A 131 16.51 3.41 6.07
CA TRP A 131 16.15 3.20 4.69
C TRP A 131 16.96 4.08 3.73
N THR A 132 17.02 5.38 4.00
CA THR A 132 17.78 6.35 3.19
C THR A 132 19.27 6.02 3.14
N GLN A 133 19.86 5.59 4.26
CA GLN A 133 21.27 5.20 4.33
C GLN A 133 21.50 3.90 3.55
N LEU A 134 20.59 2.92 3.66
CA LEU A 134 20.68 1.66 2.93
C LEU A 134 20.51 1.84 1.42
N ILE A 135 19.61 2.72 0.98
CA ILE A 135 19.46 3.12 -0.43
C ILE A 135 20.77 3.73 -0.94
N THR A 136 21.27 4.75 -0.23
CA THR A 136 22.50 5.44 -0.61
C THR A 136 23.68 4.48 -0.68
N ALA A 137 23.82 3.58 0.30
CA ALA A 137 24.87 2.58 0.33
C ALA A 137 24.73 1.58 -0.83
N SER A 138 23.52 1.10 -1.11
CA SER A 138 23.25 0.19 -2.23
C SER A 138 23.61 0.82 -3.56
N ILE A 139 23.08 2.01 -3.85
CA ILE A 139 23.31 2.73 -5.12
C ILE A 139 24.81 2.99 -5.32
N ARG A 140 25.51 3.50 -4.31
CA ARG A 140 26.95 3.76 -4.39
C ARG A 140 27.75 2.48 -4.64
N THR A 141 27.40 1.40 -3.93
CA THR A 141 28.10 0.12 -4.06
C THR A 141 27.87 -0.47 -5.45
N THR A 142 26.63 -0.51 -5.94
CA THR A 142 26.35 -1.08 -7.27
C THR A 142 26.96 -0.24 -8.38
N PHE A 143 26.94 1.09 -8.24
CA PHE A 143 27.56 1.98 -9.23
C PHE A 143 29.07 1.74 -9.31
N TRP A 144 29.75 1.71 -8.16
CA TRP A 144 31.19 1.47 -8.12
C TRP A 144 31.57 0.10 -8.71
N PHE A 145 30.88 -0.97 -8.31
CA PHE A 145 31.18 -2.32 -8.80
C PHE A 145 30.83 -2.52 -10.28
N SER A 146 29.70 -2.00 -10.74
CA SER A 146 29.28 -2.15 -12.14
C SER A 146 30.15 -1.30 -13.10
N ASN A 147 30.72 -0.19 -12.62
CA ASN A 147 31.69 0.60 -13.39
C ASN A 147 32.97 -0.17 -13.69
N LEU A 148 33.40 -1.08 -12.81
CA LEU A 148 34.53 -1.98 -13.10
C LEU A 148 34.28 -2.86 -14.35
N TRP A 149 33.02 -2.99 -14.75
CA TRP A 149 32.57 -3.76 -15.91
C TRP A 149 31.93 -2.88 -17.01
N GLY A 150 32.05 -1.55 -16.90
CA GLY A 150 31.54 -0.60 -17.89
C GLY A 150 30.01 -0.47 -17.98
N GLN A 151 29.26 -0.77 -16.91
CA GLN A 151 27.78 -0.79 -16.95
C GLN A 151 27.07 0.34 -16.19
N SER A 152 27.74 1.03 -15.26
CA SER A 152 27.20 2.21 -14.54
C SER A 152 25.85 2.04 -13.82
N LEU A 153 25.52 0.83 -13.37
CA LEU A 153 24.24 0.48 -12.75
C LEU A 153 24.05 1.10 -11.36
N ARG A 154 22.90 1.73 -11.13
CA ARG A 154 22.49 2.31 -9.83
C ARG A 154 21.27 1.58 -9.30
N LEU A 155 21.48 0.63 -8.38
CA LEU A 155 20.41 -0.25 -7.90
C LEU A 155 20.08 0.03 -6.43
N GLY A 156 18.80 0.23 -6.14
CA GLY A 156 18.26 0.22 -4.80
C GLY A 156 18.39 -1.16 -4.13
N PRO A 157 18.28 -1.23 -2.78
CA PRO A 157 18.41 -2.46 -2.00
C PRO A 157 17.61 -3.67 -2.50
N THR A 158 16.41 -3.43 -3.03
CA THR A 158 15.52 -4.47 -3.55
C THR A 158 16.07 -5.07 -4.84
N TYR A 159 16.64 -4.26 -5.74
CA TYR A 159 17.24 -4.73 -7.01
C TYR A 159 18.67 -5.22 -6.88
N SER A 160 19.43 -4.68 -5.93
CA SER A 160 20.76 -5.20 -5.59
C SER A 160 20.70 -6.56 -4.87
N GLY A 161 19.52 -6.95 -4.37
CA GLY A 161 19.33 -8.20 -3.65
C GLY A 161 19.81 -8.12 -2.20
N LEU A 162 19.96 -6.92 -1.64
CA LEU A 162 20.49 -6.69 -0.30
C LEU A 162 19.69 -7.44 0.77
N TRP A 163 18.36 -7.48 0.65
CA TRP A 163 17.50 -8.19 1.61
C TRP A 163 17.72 -9.70 1.59
N LEU A 164 17.89 -10.27 0.40
CA LEU A 164 18.22 -11.70 0.23
C LEU A 164 19.63 -12.00 0.78
N LEU A 165 20.59 -11.11 0.55
CA LEU A 165 21.95 -11.23 1.07
C LEU A 165 21.94 -11.25 2.61
N VAL A 166 21.22 -10.32 3.25
CA VAL A 166 21.09 -10.27 4.72
C VAL A 166 20.43 -11.55 5.25
N ALA A 167 19.34 -12.01 4.64
CA ALA A 167 18.67 -13.25 5.04
C ALA A 167 19.62 -14.47 4.96
N CYS A 168 20.38 -14.58 3.86
CA CYS A 168 21.35 -15.66 3.68
C CYS A 168 22.52 -15.56 4.68
N LEU A 169 23.05 -14.36 4.94
CA LEU A 169 24.11 -14.14 5.93
C LEU A 169 23.64 -14.56 7.33
N LEU A 170 22.44 -14.14 7.74
CA LEU A 170 21.86 -14.52 9.02
C LEU A 170 21.67 -16.04 9.12
N ALA A 171 21.17 -16.68 8.06
CA ALA A 171 21.05 -18.14 8.00
C ALA A 171 22.41 -18.83 8.20
N LEU A 172 23.46 -18.35 7.52
CA LEU A 172 24.80 -18.91 7.65
C LEU A 172 25.41 -18.70 9.03
N VAL A 173 25.22 -17.53 9.65
CA VAL A 173 25.65 -17.27 11.03
C VAL A 173 24.97 -18.24 11.99
N MET A 174 23.66 -18.45 11.85
CA MET A 174 22.92 -19.39 12.70
C MET A 174 23.33 -20.84 12.47
N ILE A 175 23.57 -21.26 11.22
CA ILE A 175 24.10 -22.59 10.89
C ILE A 175 25.49 -22.79 11.52
N ALA A 176 26.37 -21.81 11.41
CA ALA A 176 27.75 -21.91 11.87
C ALA A 176 27.89 -21.88 13.40
N THR A 177 27.14 -21.00 14.08
CA THR A 177 27.14 -20.90 15.56
C THR A 177 26.58 -22.14 16.25
N GLY A 178 25.72 -22.92 15.57
CA GLY A 178 25.21 -24.20 16.04
C GLY A 178 26.22 -25.36 15.95
N THR A 179 27.43 -25.13 15.43
CA THR A 179 28.44 -26.16 15.21
C THR A 179 29.74 -25.89 15.97
N ARG A 180 30.48 -26.94 16.34
CA ARG A 180 31.82 -26.84 16.97
C ARG A 180 32.92 -26.40 15.98
N HIS A 181 32.56 -25.76 14.86
CA HIS A 181 33.44 -25.57 13.70
C HIS A 181 34.29 -24.29 13.76
N ARG A 182 35.33 -24.33 12.92
CA ARG A 182 36.44 -23.37 12.84
C ARG A 182 35.98 -22.01 12.28
N PRO A 183 36.47 -20.87 12.82
CA PRO A 183 36.04 -19.51 12.48
C PRO A 183 36.20 -19.15 10.99
N TRP A 184 37.07 -19.84 10.25
CA TRP A 184 37.28 -19.58 8.82
C TRP A 184 36.02 -19.83 7.96
N ARG A 185 35.07 -20.69 8.38
CA ARG A 185 33.81 -20.89 7.63
C ARG A 185 32.88 -19.69 7.73
N LEU A 186 32.87 -19.02 8.89
CA LEU A 186 32.15 -17.76 9.08
C LEU A 186 32.82 -16.65 8.27
N ILE A 187 34.15 -16.57 8.30
CA ILE A 187 34.91 -15.60 7.49
C ILE A 187 34.63 -15.83 6.00
N ALA A 188 34.67 -17.08 5.53
CA ALA A 188 34.33 -17.42 4.15
C ALA A 188 32.88 -17.04 3.80
N ALA A 189 31.91 -17.22 4.71
CA ALA A 189 30.52 -16.80 4.50
C ALA A 189 30.38 -15.27 4.40
N PHE A 190 31.02 -14.51 5.28
CA PHE A 190 30.99 -13.04 5.29
C PHE A 190 31.78 -12.40 4.15
N VAL A 191 32.66 -13.14 3.48
CA VAL A 191 33.42 -12.65 2.32
C VAL A 191 32.82 -13.15 1.00
N LEU A 192 32.52 -14.45 0.89
CA LEU A 192 32.06 -15.08 -0.35
C LEU A 192 30.64 -14.66 -0.74
N LEU A 193 29.70 -14.52 0.20
CA LEU A 193 28.32 -14.12 -0.13
C LEU A 193 28.25 -12.69 -0.68
N PRO A 194 28.86 -11.68 -0.04
CA PRO A 194 28.93 -10.35 -0.65
C PRO A 194 29.63 -10.38 -2.00
N LEU A 195 30.74 -11.11 -2.15
CA LEU A 195 31.42 -11.24 -3.44
C LEU A 195 30.52 -11.89 -4.52
N LEU A 196 29.73 -12.92 -4.18
CA LEU A 196 28.78 -13.53 -5.11
C LEU A 196 27.63 -12.57 -5.47
N ALA A 197 27.10 -11.84 -4.49
CA ALA A 197 26.09 -10.81 -4.73
C ALA A 197 26.62 -9.72 -5.67
N LEU A 198 27.86 -9.27 -5.43
CA LEU A 198 28.54 -8.26 -6.25
C LEU A 198 28.90 -8.80 -7.64
N ALA A 199 29.33 -10.06 -7.76
CA ALA A 199 29.61 -10.72 -9.03
C ALA A 199 28.34 -10.99 -9.85
N ALA A 200 27.16 -11.00 -9.22
CA ALA A 200 25.89 -11.05 -9.93
C ALA A 200 25.63 -9.70 -10.64
N ILE A 201 26.01 -8.55 -10.06
CA ILE A 201 25.66 -7.22 -10.60
C ILE A 201 26.00 -7.05 -12.11
N PRO A 202 27.17 -7.45 -12.63
CA PRO A 202 27.45 -7.39 -14.07
C PRO A 202 26.51 -8.25 -14.94
N LEU A 203 25.98 -9.36 -14.41
CA LEU A 203 25.01 -10.20 -15.12
C LEU A 203 23.66 -9.49 -15.28
N ARG A 204 23.32 -8.54 -14.39
CA ARG A 204 22.12 -7.70 -14.53
C ARG A 204 22.16 -6.88 -15.81
N GLY A 205 23.34 -6.37 -16.19
CA GLY A 205 23.52 -5.62 -17.43
C GLY A 205 23.44 -6.46 -18.70
N LEU A 206 23.36 -7.80 -18.60
CA LEU A 206 23.10 -8.67 -19.75
C LEU A 206 21.59 -8.87 -20.00
N VAL A 207 20.74 -8.53 -19.03
CA VAL A 207 19.28 -8.58 -19.19
C VAL A 207 18.85 -7.39 -20.06
N PRO A 208 18.13 -7.61 -21.17
CA PRO A 208 17.71 -6.53 -22.07
C PRO A 208 16.97 -5.40 -21.33
N THR A 209 17.40 -4.16 -21.55
CA THR A 209 16.81 -2.94 -20.96
C THR A 209 15.85 -2.24 -21.91
N HIS A 210 15.98 -2.45 -23.21
CA HIS A 210 15.30 -1.69 -24.27
C HIS A 210 13.90 -2.17 -24.66
N TYR A 211 13.13 -2.74 -23.73
CA TYR A 211 11.71 -2.98 -23.97
C TYR A 211 10.88 -2.07 -23.07
N HIS A 212 10.07 -1.21 -23.68
CA HIS A 212 8.97 -0.54 -23.01
C HIS A 212 8.12 -1.60 -22.31
N GLY A 213 8.09 -1.57 -20.97
CA GLY A 213 7.47 -2.64 -20.19
C GLY A 213 8.22 -3.96 -20.30
N ALA A 214 9.51 -4.00 -19.93
CA ALA A 214 10.23 -5.26 -19.73
C ALA A 214 9.29 -6.20 -18.95
N PRO A 215 8.86 -7.34 -19.53
CA PRO A 215 7.79 -8.12 -18.93
C PRO A 215 8.22 -8.48 -17.52
N ALA A 216 7.29 -8.43 -16.55
CA ALA A 216 7.58 -8.73 -15.15
C ALA A 216 8.39 -10.02 -14.96
N THR A 217 8.33 -10.93 -15.93
CA THR A 217 9.14 -12.14 -16.08
C THR A 217 10.66 -11.90 -16.14
N ALA A 218 11.16 -10.83 -16.76
CA ALA A 218 12.59 -10.52 -16.83
C ALA A 218 13.13 -10.00 -15.49
N VAL A 219 12.37 -9.14 -14.81
CA VAL A 219 12.68 -8.66 -13.45
C VAL A 219 12.65 -9.83 -12.46
N LEU A 220 11.64 -10.69 -12.57
CA LEU A 220 11.51 -11.91 -11.79
C LEU A 220 12.69 -12.87 -12.03
N ALA A 221 13.06 -13.10 -13.29
CA ALA A 221 14.17 -13.99 -13.65
C ALA A 221 15.49 -13.53 -13.04
N TRP A 222 15.78 -12.23 -13.05
CA TRP A 222 16.98 -11.66 -12.42
C TRP A 222 17.05 -11.95 -10.91
N ARG A 223 15.95 -11.69 -10.19
CA ARG A 223 15.86 -11.89 -8.74
C ARG A 223 15.94 -13.37 -8.36
N LEU A 224 15.37 -14.25 -9.19
CA LEU A 224 15.49 -15.69 -9.00
C LEU A 224 16.93 -16.17 -9.22
N VAL A 225 17.65 -15.63 -10.22
CA VAL A 225 19.07 -15.93 -10.42
C VAL A 225 19.90 -15.49 -9.21
N GLN A 226 19.72 -14.26 -8.73
CA GLN A 226 20.38 -13.78 -7.49
C GLN A 226 20.07 -14.70 -6.31
N PHE A 227 18.80 -15.06 -6.11
CA PHE A 227 18.39 -15.96 -5.04
C PHE A 227 19.07 -17.32 -5.12
N ILE A 228 19.11 -17.93 -6.31
CA ILE A 228 19.77 -19.23 -6.54
C ILE A 228 21.28 -19.14 -6.26
N LEU A 229 21.95 -18.06 -6.70
CA LEU A 229 23.37 -17.85 -6.44
C LEU A 229 23.66 -17.72 -4.94
N LEU A 230 22.83 -16.97 -4.20
CA LEU A 230 22.98 -16.79 -2.76
C LEU A 230 22.64 -18.06 -1.95
N LEU A 231 21.89 -18.99 -2.51
CA LEU A 231 21.61 -20.30 -1.90
C LEU A 231 22.79 -21.28 -1.98
N ALA A 232 23.71 -21.13 -2.93
CA ALA A 232 24.80 -22.09 -3.12
C ALA A 232 25.70 -22.26 -1.87
N PRO A 233 26.11 -21.19 -1.15
CA PRO A 233 26.84 -21.33 0.12
C PRO A 233 26.03 -22.02 1.23
N VAL A 234 24.71 -21.78 1.28
CA VAL A 234 23.79 -22.44 2.23
C VAL A 234 23.72 -23.94 1.94
N ALA A 235 23.63 -24.33 0.66
CA ALA A 235 23.68 -25.73 0.22
C ALA A 235 25.00 -26.41 0.59
N LEU A 236 26.13 -25.74 0.35
CA LEU A 236 27.46 -26.28 0.65
C LEU A 236 27.66 -26.51 2.16
N LEU A 237 27.25 -25.56 3.00
CA LEU A 237 27.39 -25.67 4.46
C LEU A 237 26.42 -26.69 5.07
N THR A 238 25.19 -26.79 4.56
CA THR A 238 24.25 -27.83 5.01
C THR A 238 24.70 -29.23 4.58
N ALA A 239 25.36 -29.37 3.43
CA ALA A 239 25.94 -30.63 2.95
C ALA A 239 27.13 -31.12 3.80
N THR A 240 27.95 -30.20 4.31
CA THR A 240 29.15 -30.55 5.12
C THR A 240 28.83 -30.90 6.58
N ARG A 241 27.65 -30.53 7.09
CA ARG A 241 27.21 -30.79 8.48
C ARG A 241 26.89 -32.27 8.77
N GLY A 242 26.63 -33.08 7.74
CA GLY A 242 26.22 -34.48 7.88
C GLY A 242 27.29 -35.46 8.37
N ARG A 243 28.56 -35.04 8.52
CA ARG A 243 29.66 -35.91 8.96
C ARG A 243 30.05 -35.77 10.44
N ASP A 244 29.76 -34.63 11.08
CA ASP A 244 30.30 -34.31 12.42
C ASP A 244 29.29 -34.46 13.59
N GLU A 245 27.99 -34.63 13.30
CA GLU A 245 26.94 -34.82 14.33
C GLU A 245 27.04 -36.17 15.07
N VAL A 246 27.85 -37.12 14.57
CA VAL A 246 28.10 -38.43 15.22
C VAL A 246 29.01 -38.30 16.45
N LEU A 247 29.83 -37.24 16.56
CA LEU A 247 30.86 -37.12 17.60
C LEU A 247 30.49 -36.20 18.78
N ALA A 248 29.39 -35.44 18.69
CA ALA A 248 29.02 -34.43 19.70
C ALA A 248 27.95 -34.88 20.71
N ALA A 249 27.41 -36.09 20.57
CA ALA A 249 26.23 -36.57 21.33
C ALA A 249 26.51 -37.02 22.79
N GLN A 250 27.71 -36.81 23.33
CA GLN A 250 28.13 -37.38 24.63
C GLN A 250 28.56 -36.36 25.71
N ALA A 251 28.16 -35.08 25.63
CA ALA A 251 28.50 -34.11 26.68
C ALA A 251 27.38 -33.95 27.73
N PRO A 252 27.65 -34.08 29.05
CA PRO A 252 26.63 -33.95 30.09
C PRO A 252 26.19 -32.49 30.30
N PRO A 253 24.90 -32.23 30.62
CA PRO A 253 24.38 -30.88 30.80
C PRO A 253 24.48 -30.44 32.27
N HIS A 254 25.60 -29.82 32.67
CA HIS A 254 25.60 -29.01 33.89
C HIS A 254 25.18 -27.57 33.56
N ALA A 255 24.08 -27.10 34.14
CA ALA A 255 23.62 -25.72 34.04
C ALA A 255 23.43 -25.13 35.43
N ALA A 256 24.11 -24.01 35.70
CA ALA A 256 23.98 -23.26 36.94
C ALA A 256 22.64 -22.50 36.99
N PRO A 257 21.99 -22.39 38.17
CA PRO A 257 20.64 -21.84 38.34
C PRO A 257 20.49 -20.37 37.93
N TRP A 258 21.55 -19.55 38.02
CA TRP A 258 21.53 -18.13 37.62
C TRP A 258 21.21 -17.91 36.12
N ARG A 259 21.45 -18.92 35.27
CA ARG A 259 21.14 -18.84 33.84
C ARG A 259 19.64 -18.83 33.53
N GLY A 260 18.81 -19.41 34.41
CA GLY A 260 17.35 -19.35 34.29
C GLY A 260 16.83 -17.93 34.51
N ILE A 261 17.32 -17.28 35.56
CA ILE A 261 16.99 -15.89 35.90
C ILE A 261 17.46 -14.94 34.79
N ALA A 262 18.67 -15.12 34.27
CA ALA A 262 19.19 -14.32 33.15
C ALA A 262 18.37 -14.49 31.86
N THR A 263 17.85 -15.70 31.59
CA THR A 263 16.98 -15.95 30.43
C THR A 263 15.64 -15.23 30.58
N VAL A 264 15.03 -15.26 31.76
CA VAL A 264 13.77 -14.56 32.06
C VAL A 264 13.95 -13.03 32.02
N ALA A 265 15.09 -12.52 32.51
CA ALA A 265 15.41 -11.10 32.45
C ALA A 265 15.64 -10.61 31.01
N CYS A 266 16.39 -11.36 30.19
CA CYS A 266 16.57 -11.01 28.78
C CYS A 266 15.26 -11.12 27.98
N ALA A 267 14.42 -12.08 28.33
CA ALA A 267 13.07 -12.21 27.81
C ALA A 267 12.21 -10.97 28.18
N ALA A 268 12.15 -10.58 29.45
CA ALA A 268 11.43 -9.37 29.86
C ALA A 268 11.97 -8.10 29.16
N ALA A 269 13.28 -8.00 28.98
CA ALA A 269 13.91 -6.92 28.20
C ALA A 269 13.50 -6.95 26.73
N ALA A 270 13.49 -8.11 26.08
CA ALA A 270 12.99 -8.26 24.71
C ALA A 270 11.52 -7.83 24.60
N LEU A 271 10.66 -8.22 25.56
CA LEU A 271 9.26 -7.78 25.59
C LEU A 271 9.13 -6.27 25.78
N GLY A 272 9.89 -5.68 26.71
CA GLY A 272 9.93 -4.23 26.89
C GLY A 272 10.38 -3.52 25.61
N GLY A 273 11.41 -4.05 24.92
CA GLY A 273 11.90 -3.45 23.68
C GLY A 273 10.88 -3.53 22.54
N LEU A 274 10.18 -4.66 22.46
CA LEU A 274 9.07 -4.88 21.54
C LEU A 274 7.91 -3.90 21.81
N VAL A 275 7.45 -3.76 23.05
CA VAL A 275 6.39 -2.79 23.42
C VAL A 275 6.77 -1.36 23.02
N LEU A 276 8.03 -0.96 23.24
CA LEU A 276 8.52 0.37 22.87
C LEU A 276 8.62 0.57 21.35
N LEU A 277 8.93 -0.47 20.56
CA LEU A 277 8.92 -0.40 19.10
C LEU A 277 7.52 -0.20 18.52
N SER A 278 6.53 -0.85 19.13
CA SER A 278 5.12 -0.75 18.72
C SER A 278 4.44 0.51 19.18
N TRP A 279 5.06 1.24 20.10
CA TRP A 279 4.47 2.44 20.64
C TRP A 279 4.25 3.47 19.53
N SER A 280 2.98 3.81 19.37
CA SER A 280 2.51 4.92 18.56
C SER A 280 1.56 5.72 19.44
N ARG A 281 1.75 7.04 19.46
CA ARG A 281 0.75 7.93 20.03
C ARG A 281 -0.52 7.81 19.18
N PRO A 282 -1.68 7.45 19.76
CA PRO A 282 -2.93 7.53 19.03
C PRO A 282 -3.14 8.98 18.60
N VAL A 283 -3.58 9.17 17.37
CA VAL A 283 -3.92 10.48 16.83
C VAL A 283 -5.43 10.58 16.92
N PRO A 284 -5.98 11.36 17.87
CA PRO A 284 -7.42 11.53 17.95
C PRO A 284 -7.93 12.20 16.67
N TRP A 285 -9.19 11.95 16.35
CA TRP A 285 -9.84 12.67 15.27
C TRP A 285 -10.18 14.09 15.73
N HIS A 286 -9.55 15.08 15.12
CA HIS A 286 -9.72 16.49 15.42
C HIS A 286 -9.55 17.30 14.11
N PRO A 287 -10.63 17.51 13.35
CA PRO A 287 -10.60 18.32 12.15
C PRO A 287 -10.18 19.75 12.47
N GLY A 288 -9.12 20.22 11.82
CA GLY A 288 -8.60 21.57 11.96
C GLY A 288 -8.96 22.47 10.77
N ARG A 289 -8.30 23.62 10.73
CA ARG A 289 -8.39 24.62 9.67
C ARG A 289 -7.23 24.47 8.70
N VAL A 290 -7.58 24.39 7.42
CA VAL A 290 -6.64 24.17 6.32
C VAL A 290 -6.61 25.41 5.44
N LEU A 291 -5.42 25.98 5.27
CA LEU A 291 -5.18 27.06 4.32
C LEU A 291 -4.46 26.50 3.08
N ILE A 292 -5.00 26.76 1.90
CA ILE A 292 -4.40 26.38 0.61
C ILE A 292 -3.79 27.63 -0.01
N ASP A 293 -2.48 27.63 -0.24
CA ASP A 293 -1.80 28.67 -1.03
C ASP A 293 -2.04 28.41 -2.51
N THR A 294 -2.85 29.27 -3.15
CA THR A 294 -3.28 29.12 -4.54
C THR A 294 -2.39 29.83 -5.56
N ARG A 295 -1.20 30.28 -5.15
CA ARG A 295 -0.26 30.98 -6.04
C ARG A 295 0.63 30.05 -6.87
N GLY A 296 0.63 28.74 -6.57
CA GLY A 296 1.38 27.76 -7.34
C GLY A 296 0.76 27.44 -8.71
N SER A 297 1.47 26.63 -9.49
CA SER A 297 1.08 26.21 -10.85
C SER A 297 0.00 25.12 -10.82
N PHE A 298 -1.23 25.52 -10.48
CA PHE A 298 -2.44 24.69 -10.50
C PHE A 298 -3.71 25.54 -10.55
N ASN A 299 -4.88 24.93 -10.71
CA ASN A 299 -6.16 25.65 -10.69
C ASN A 299 -7.08 25.23 -9.53
N MET A 300 -8.04 26.09 -9.23
CA MET A 300 -9.12 25.86 -8.27
C MET A 300 -10.50 25.91 -8.95
N GLU A 301 -10.55 25.74 -10.26
CA GLU A 301 -11.82 25.82 -11.00
C GLU A 301 -12.69 24.59 -10.74
N PRO A 302 -13.96 24.78 -10.33
CA PRO A 302 -14.88 23.67 -10.12
C PRO A 302 -15.33 23.05 -11.46
N PHE A 303 -15.84 21.83 -11.39
CA PHE A 303 -16.46 21.19 -12.54
C PHE A 303 -17.74 21.93 -12.96
N ARG A 304 -17.86 22.23 -14.27
CA ARG A 304 -19.03 22.89 -14.87
C ARG A 304 -19.59 22.09 -16.04
N TRP A 305 -20.89 22.22 -16.27
CA TRP A 305 -21.54 21.70 -17.48
C TRP A 305 -20.99 22.39 -18.74
N GLY A 306 -20.84 21.63 -19.83
CA GLY A 306 -20.29 22.13 -21.10
C GLY A 306 -18.76 22.26 -21.14
N ALA A 307 -18.05 21.92 -20.05
CA ALA A 307 -16.60 21.78 -20.04
C ALA A 307 -16.26 20.33 -19.69
N TYR A 308 -15.88 19.59 -20.73
CA TYR A 308 -15.60 18.15 -20.69
C TYR A 308 -14.19 17.86 -21.22
N ALA A 309 -13.70 16.66 -20.93
CA ALA A 309 -12.36 16.17 -21.21
C ALA A 309 -11.28 17.09 -20.61
N ARG A 310 -10.10 17.14 -21.24
CA ARG A 310 -9.00 18.03 -20.88
C ARG A 310 -9.31 19.45 -21.35
N ASP A 311 -10.31 20.08 -20.75
CA ASP A 311 -10.35 21.54 -20.68
C ASP A 311 -9.15 21.97 -19.84
N VAL A 312 -8.25 22.78 -20.43
CA VAL A 312 -6.98 23.22 -19.80
C VAL A 312 -7.25 23.88 -18.45
N ALA A 313 -8.39 24.56 -18.32
CA ALA A 313 -8.82 25.22 -17.11
C ALA A 313 -9.21 24.24 -15.97
N GLN A 314 -9.50 22.97 -16.30
CA GLN A 314 -9.89 21.91 -15.36
C GLN A 314 -8.79 20.86 -15.13
N GLY A 315 -7.54 21.11 -15.53
CA GLY A 315 -6.38 20.21 -15.40
C GLY A 315 -5.95 19.89 -13.95
N ALA A 316 -4.65 19.95 -13.63
CA ALA A 316 -4.13 19.75 -12.26
C ALA A 316 -4.84 20.69 -11.27
N SER A 317 -5.91 20.20 -10.63
CA SER A 317 -6.88 20.99 -9.89
C SER A 317 -7.08 20.43 -8.49
N LEU A 318 -7.07 21.32 -7.50
CA LEU A 318 -7.43 21.00 -6.11
C LEU A 318 -8.86 21.41 -5.78
N ALA A 319 -9.69 21.81 -6.76
CA ALA A 319 -11.03 22.33 -6.49
C ALA A 319 -11.93 21.35 -5.69
N THR A 320 -11.72 20.04 -5.83
CA THR A 320 -12.48 19.00 -5.13
C THR A 320 -11.99 18.73 -3.71
N LEU A 321 -10.73 19.04 -3.40
CA LEU A 321 -10.12 18.74 -2.11
C LEU A 321 -10.83 19.47 -0.95
N PRO A 322 -11.15 20.78 -1.02
CA PRO A 322 -11.94 21.47 0.00
C PRO A 322 -13.26 20.78 0.34
N HIS A 323 -13.98 20.28 -0.67
CA HIS A 323 -15.27 19.61 -0.47
C HIS A 323 -15.11 18.25 0.21
N VAL A 324 -14.11 17.45 -0.19
CA VAL A 324 -13.80 16.19 0.50
C VAL A 324 -13.39 16.44 1.94
N LEU A 325 -12.52 17.42 2.20
CA LEU A 325 -12.10 17.78 3.56
C LEU A 325 -13.28 18.30 4.39
N GLY A 326 -14.16 19.11 3.80
CA GLY A 326 -15.41 19.56 4.43
C GLY A 326 -16.32 18.39 4.81
N ALA A 327 -16.44 17.37 3.96
CA ALA A 327 -17.17 16.15 4.29
C ALA A 327 -16.58 15.41 5.50
N TYR A 328 -15.30 15.61 5.83
CA TYR A 328 -14.65 15.08 7.03
C TYR A 328 -14.62 16.07 8.21
N GLY A 329 -15.27 17.23 8.09
CA GLY A 329 -15.40 18.24 9.13
C GLY A 329 -14.27 19.27 9.19
N PHE A 330 -13.33 19.27 8.23
CA PHE A 330 -12.28 20.29 8.17
C PHE A 330 -12.84 21.60 7.61
N ALA A 331 -12.40 22.71 8.18
CA ALA A 331 -12.64 24.03 7.59
C ALA A 331 -11.50 24.35 6.62
N THR A 332 -11.84 24.79 5.42
CA THR A 332 -10.85 25.05 4.36
C THR A 332 -10.97 26.50 3.88
N ALA A 333 -9.82 27.12 3.63
CA ALA A 333 -9.70 28.44 3.05
C ALA A 333 -8.62 28.42 1.96
N ALA A 334 -8.76 29.29 0.97
CA ALA A 334 -7.77 29.49 -0.09
C ALA A 334 -7.24 30.92 -0.01
N SER A 335 -5.95 31.12 -0.31
CA SER A 335 -5.31 32.44 -0.38
C SER A 335 -4.43 32.54 -1.61
N ASP A 336 -4.63 33.60 -2.40
CA ASP A 336 -3.79 34.02 -3.51
C ASP A 336 -2.84 35.17 -3.13
N THR A 337 -2.81 35.54 -1.85
CA THR A 337 -1.99 36.64 -1.31
C THR A 337 -0.76 36.14 -0.55
N MET A 338 0.05 37.08 -0.07
CA MET A 338 1.26 36.80 0.73
C MET A 338 0.93 35.91 1.94
N ILE A 339 1.72 34.86 2.15
CA ILE A 339 1.56 33.95 3.29
C ILE A 339 2.38 34.49 4.46
N ASP A 340 1.76 35.36 5.25
CA ASP A 340 2.36 36.00 6.42
C ASP A 340 1.80 35.43 7.75
N ALA A 341 2.25 36.02 8.86
CA ALA A 341 1.80 35.61 10.19
C ALA A 341 0.29 35.83 10.42
N ALA A 342 -0.33 36.80 9.74
CA ALA A 342 -1.76 37.06 9.87
C ALA A 342 -2.58 36.00 9.12
N ALA A 343 -2.17 35.61 7.92
CA ALA A 343 -2.77 34.51 7.17
C ALA A 343 -2.69 33.18 7.94
N LEU A 344 -1.60 32.96 8.67
CA LEU A 344 -1.34 31.71 9.40
C LEU A 344 -1.86 31.70 10.85
N ALA A 345 -2.36 32.82 11.38
CA ALA A 345 -2.75 32.94 12.80
C ALA A 345 -3.85 31.96 13.21
N GLU A 346 -4.77 31.69 12.28
CA GLU A 346 -5.96 30.85 12.49
C GLU A 346 -5.90 29.59 11.59
N THR A 347 -4.70 29.12 11.27
CA THR A 347 -4.47 27.96 10.41
C THR A 347 -3.84 26.83 11.24
N ASP A 348 -4.25 25.58 11.00
CA ASP A 348 -3.63 24.39 11.59
C ASP A 348 -2.75 23.66 10.57
N VAL A 349 -3.15 23.68 9.29
CA VAL A 349 -2.42 23.08 8.17
C VAL A 349 -2.30 24.06 7.01
N LEU A 350 -1.07 24.30 6.53
CA LEU A 350 -0.80 25.01 5.28
C LEU A 350 -0.53 24.00 4.16
N VAL A 351 -1.17 24.18 3.01
CA VAL A 351 -0.95 23.39 1.79
C VAL A 351 -0.28 24.26 0.74
N VAL A 352 0.84 23.78 0.21
CA VAL A 352 1.58 24.37 -0.89
C VAL A 352 1.68 23.33 -2.00
N MET A 353 1.08 23.57 -3.15
CA MET A 353 1.16 22.67 -4.30
C MET A 353 1.85 23.37 -5.47
N ASN A 354 2.82 22.69 -6.08
CA ASN A 354 3.55 23.16 -7.25
C ASN A 354 3.97 24.64 -7.15
N PRO A 355 4.72 25.03 -6.11
CA PRO A 355 5.19 26.41 -5.99
C PRO A 355 6.11 26.72 -7.16
N ASP A 356 5.72 27.65 -8.03
CA ASP A 356 6.45 28.06 -9.24
C ASP A 356 7.18 29.41 -9.05
N THR A 357 7.02 30.00 -7.87
CA THR A 357 7.63 31.27 -7.46
C THR A 357 8.25 31.13 -6.08
N PHE A 358 9.36 31.83 -5.86
CA PHE A 358 10.04 31.83 -4.56
C PHE A 358 9.23 32.61 -3.53
N TYR A 359 9.11 32.04 -2.33
CA TYR A 359 8.64 32.76 -1.16
C TYR A 359 9.68 33.81 -0.78
N THR A 360 9.21 35.02 -0.45
CA THR A 360 10.09 36.07 0.09
C THR A 360 10.67 35.64 1.44
N GLU A 361 11.76 36.28 1.88
CA GLU A 361 12.38 35.97 3.18
C GLU A 361 11.38 36.10 4.35
N ALA A 362 10.46 37.08 4.27
CA ALA A 362 9.43 37.30 5.28
C ALA A 362 8.39 36.18 5.31
N GLU A 363 7.91 35.73 4.14
CA GLU A 363 6.96 34.61 4.07
C GLU A 363 7.62 33.30 4.49
N HIS A 364 8.85 33.06 4.03
CA HIS A 364 9.61 31.88 4.44
C HIS A 364 9.78 31.85 5.97
N ALA A 365 10.14 32.98 6.59
CA ALA A 365 10.20 33.08 8.04
C ALA A 365 8.84 32.83 8.72
N ALA A 366 7.75 33.38 8.18
CA ALA A 366 6.40 33.20 8.73
C ALA A 366 5.94 31.73 8.66
N VAL A 367 6.15 31.05 7.52
CA VAL A 367 5.83 29.63 7.35
C VAL A 367 6.60 28.78 8.35
N TRP A 368 7.90 29.00 8.51
CA TRP A 368 8.71 28.21 9.43
C TRP A 368 8.44 28.52 10.90
N GLU A 369 8.08 29.76 11.26
CA GLU A 369 7.59 30.10 12.61
C GLU A 369 6.23 29.44 12.90
N PHE A 370 5.35 29.35 11.90
CA PHE A 370 4.09 28.61 12.00
C PHE A 370 4.34 27.12 12.27
N VAL A 371 5.23 26.47 11.51
CA VAL A 371 5.58 25.06 11.75
C VAL A 371 6.26 24.89 13.11
N ASP A 372 7.18 25.78 13.49
CA ASP A 372 7.88 25.72 14.78
C ASP A 372 6.91 25.74 15.98
N ARG A 373 5.84 26.54 15.89
CA ARG A 373 4.80 26.67 16.93
C ARG A 373 3.82 25.49 16.99
N GLY A 374 3.80 24.61 15.98
CA GLY A 374 2.96 23.41 15.97
C GLY A 374 2.18 23.17 14.68
N GLY A 375 2.25 24.10 13.72
CA GLY A 375 1.56 23.99 12.44
C GLY A 375 2.00 22.79 11.59
N GLY A 376 1.08 22.26 10.80
CA GLY A 376 1.38 21.25 9.79
C GLY A 376 1.63 21.89 8.42
N LEU A 377 2.66 21.47 7.72
CA LEU A 377 2.93 21.89 6.34
C LEU A 377 2.83 20.69 5.39
N LEU A 378 1.98 20.78 4.38
CA LEU A 378 1.91 19.85 3.26
C LEU A 378 2.49 20.51 2.03
N VAL A 379 3.55 19.95 1.46
CA VAL A 379 4.14 20.43 0.20
C VAL A 379 4.07 19.36 -0.87
N LEU A 380 3.48 19.69 -2.01
CA LEU A 380 3.29 18.79 -3.14
C LEU A 380 4.11 19.30 -4.32
N GLY A 381 5.02 18.47 -4.83
CA GLY A 381 5.80 18.74 -6.03
C GLY A 381 5.41 17.79 -7.16
N ASP A 382 6.01 18.01 -8.33
CA ASP A 382 5.72 17.25 -9.53
C ASP A 382 6.99 16.96 -10.34
N HIS A 383 6.86 16.14 -11.38
CA HIS A 383 7.99 15.62 -12.12
C HIS A 383 8.79 16.71 -12.86
N THR A 384 10.10 16.46 -13.04
CA THR A 384 10.98 17.12 -14.02
C THR A 384 10.91 18.65 -14.06
N ASN A 385 10.74 19.35 -12.94
CA ASN A 385 10.66 20.82 -12.91
C ASN A 385 9.59 21.40 -13.87
N ILE A 386 8.49 20.67 -14.08
CA ILE A 386 7.33 21.16 -14.83
C ILE A 386 6.88 22.51 -14.24
N MET A 387 6.61 23.49 -15.10
CA MET A 387 6.30 24.88 -14.71
C MET A 387 7.33 25.57 -13.79
N GLY A 388 8.56 25.08 -13.68
CA GLY A 388 9.59 25.69 -12.83
C GLY A 388 9.44 25.39 -11.33
N VAL A 389 8.69 24.34 -10.95
CA VAL A 389 8.33 24.08 -9.55
C VAL A 389 9.47 23.59 -8.65
N MET A 390 10.56 23.06 -9.23
CA MET A 390 11.58 22.34 -8.47
C MET A 390 12.39 23.25 -7.55
N GLU A 391 12.87 24.39 -8.07
CA GLU A 391 13.71 25.29 -7.28
C GLU A 391 12.93 25.96 -6.13
N PRO A 392 11.72 26.51 -6.33
CA PRO A 392 10.95 27.06 -5.23
C PRO A 392 10.53 26.01 -4.19
N PHE A 393 10.17 24.80 -4.63
CA PHE A 393 9.91 23.67 -3.73
C PHE A 393 11.13 23.37 -2.84
N ASN A 394 12.30 23.25 -3.46
CA ASN A 394 13.55 22.94 -2.76
C ASN A 394 14.00 24.07 -1.84
N ALA A 395 13.79 25.32 -2.24
CA ALA A 395 14.08 26.49 -1.41
C ALA A 395 13.19 26.51 -0.16
N LEU A 396 11.87 26.29 -0.31
CA LEU A 396 10.93 26.24 0.81
C LEU A 396 11.29 25.13 1.80
N LEU A 397 11.65 23.93 1.33
CA LEU A 397 11.93 22.76 2.17
C LEU A 397 13.39 22.62 2.63
N GLN A 398 14.25 23.60 2.31
CA GLN A 398 15.66 23.60 2.70
C GLN A 398 15.87 23.36 4.21
N PRO A 399 15.09 23.96 5.15
CA PRO A 399 15.31 23.80 6.59
C PRO A 399 15.12 22.38 7.13
N VAL A 400 14.38 21.53 6.42
CA VAL A 400 14.17 20.12 6.78
C VAL A 400 14.91 19.14 5.88
N GLY A 401 15.63 19.65 4.88
CA GLY A 401 16.48 18.84 3.99
C GLY A 401 15.70 17.83 3.15
N ILE A 402 14.50 18.20 2.71
CA ILE A 402 13.74 17.44 1.69
C ILE A 402 13.94 18.18 0.36
N GLY A 403 14.28 17.44 -0.69
CA GLY A 403 14.42 18.00 -2.04
C GLY A 403 13.74 17.14 -3.10
N LEU A 404 13.12 17.79 -4.07
CA LEU A 404 12.59 17.24 -5.30
C LEU A 404 13.72 17.04 -6.30
N ASN A 405 13.80 15.83 -6.88
CA ASN A 405 14.79 15.51 -7.90
C ASN A 405 14.29 15.85 -9.31
N PHE A 406 15.23 16.06 -10.24
CA PHE A 406 14.92 16.29 -11.65
C PHE A 406 14.71 14.97 -12.40
N ASP A 407 13.63 14.27 -12.07
CA ASP A 407 13.27 12.99 -12.66
C ASP A 407 11.74 12.77 -12.74
N SER A 408 11.35 11.69 -13.40
CA SER A 408 10.01 11.09 -13.38
C SER A 408 10.13 9.67 -12.86
N VAL A 409 9.39 9.33 -11.81
CA VAL A 409 9.40 7.97 -11.26
C VAL A 409 8.36 7.12 -11.96
N ILE A 410 8.82 6.04 -12.59
CA ILE A 410 7.98 5.18 -13.43
C ILE A 410 7.95 3.76 -12.85
N PRO A 411 6.76 3.20 -12.54
CA PRO A 411 6.62 1.80 -12.12
C PRO A 411 7.04 0.81 -13.22
N ARG A 412 7.67 -0.30 -12.83
CA ARG A 412 8.28 -1.27 -13.76
C ARG A 412 7.30 -2.26 -14.39
N VAL A 413 6.16 -2.52 -13.75
CA VAL A 413 5.19 -3.54 -14.24
C VAL A 413 4.30 -2.99 -15.33
N ASP A 414 3.63 -1.89 -15.04
CA ASP A 414 2.81 -1.10 -15.95
C ASP A 414 3.10 0.35 -15.61
N ARG A 415 3.44 1.16 -16.62
CA ARG A 415 3.90 2.55 -16.48
C ARG A 415 2.93 3.45 -15.72
N TRP A 416 1.67 3.05 -15.64
CA TRP A 416 0.59 3.81 -15.02
C TRP A 416 0.06 3.16 -13.76
N SER A 417 0.62 2.01 -13.35
CA SER A 417 0.14 1.24 -12.21
C SER A 417 1.20 1.02 -11.16
N TRP A 418 0.97 1.60 -9.99
CA TRP A 418 1.79 1.39 -8.80
C TRP A 418 1.49 0.07 -8.08
N TYR A 419 0.54 -0.72 -8.56
CA TYR A 419 0.16 -1.99 -7.94
C TYR A 419 1.36 -2.94 -7.85
N GLY A 420 1.66 -3.40 -6.62
CA GLY A 420 2.83 -4.23 -6.35
C GLY A 420 4.19 -3.55 -6.49
N CYS A 421 4.25 -2.27 -6.90
CA CYS A 421 5.49 -1.53 -7.13
C CYS A 421 5.86 -0.58 -5.97
N MET A 422 4.93 -0.33 -5.04
CA MET A 422 5.16 0.57 -3.90
C MET A 422 5.45 -0.20 -2.60
N ARG A 423 6.16 0.46 -1.68
CA ARG A 423 6.32 0.05 -0.29
C ARG A 423 5.77 1.13 0.63
N PHE A 424 4.96 0.71 1.58
CA PHE A 424 4.49 1.52 2.71
C PHE A 424 5.45 1.35 3.88
N HIS A 425 6.02 2.45 4.36
CA HIS A 425 6.90 2.42 5.53
C HIS A 425 6.09 2.48 6.82
N PRO A 426 6.52 1.84 7.93
CA PRO A 426 5.77 1.85 9.18
C PRO A 426 5.52 3.26 9.72
N HIS A 427 4.30 3.75 9.51
CA HIS A 427 3.89 5.10 9.87
C HIS A 427 2.42 5.12 10.28
N PRO A 428 1.98 5.99 11.21
CA PRO A 428 0.55 6.11 11.53
C PRO A 428 -0.35 6.33 10.30
N LEU A 429 0.11 7.08 9.30
CA LEU A 429 -0.63 7.35 8.05
C LEU A 429 -0.74 6.15 7.12
N THR A 430 0.24 5.25 7.14
CA THR A 430 0.28 4.09 6.24
C THR A 430 -0.36 2.85 6.85
N ARG A 431 -0.66 2.86 8.15
CA ARG A 431 -1.34 1.77 8.85
C ARG A 431 -2.80 1.67 8.43
N GLY A 432 -3.21 0.47 8.04
CA GLY A 432 -4.59 0.19 7.63
C GLY A 432 -4.90 0.54 6.18
N LEU A 433 -3.93 1.03 5.40
CA LEU A 433 -4.06 1.11 3.95
C LEU A 433 -4.14 -0.31 3.38
N ARG A 434 -5.12 -0.57 2.50
CA ARG A 434 -5.36 -1.95 2.01
C ARG A 434 -4.40 -2.34 0.91
N ASP A 435 -4.11 -1.43 -0.01
CA ASP A 435 -3.22 -1.62 -1.15
C ASP A 435 -2.78 -0.29 -1.78
N GLU A 436 -1.86 -0.39 -2.75
CA GLU A 436 -1.30 0.74 -3.49
C GLU A 436 -2.36 1.56 -4.26
N ALA A 437 -3.54 0.99 -4.53
CA ALA A 437 -4.60 1.70 -5.22
C ALA A 437 -5.27 2.79 -4.36
N GLU A 438 -5.07 2.83 -3.04
CA GLU A 438 -5.56 3.93 -2.19
C GLU A 438 -4.74 5.21 -2.31
N ILE A 439 -3.47 5.11 -2.73
CA ILE A 439 -2.57 6.28 -2.79
C ILE A 439 -2.84 7.11 -4.03
N LYS A 440 -3.06 6.44 -5.17
CA LYS A 440 -3.29 7.07 -6.47
C LYS A 440 -2.19 8.02 -6.95
N LEU A 441 -0.93 7.61 -6.79
CA LEU A 441 0.18 8.25 -7.51
C LEU A 441 0.03 7.99 -9.01
N SER A 442 0.42 8.97 -9.82
CA SER A 442 0.55 8.86 -11.26
C SER A 442 2.05 8.86 -11.60
N VAL A 443 2.52 9.92 -12.25
CA VAL A 443 3.93 10.19 -12.52
C VAL A 443 4.31 11.43 -11.73
N GLY A 444 5.25 11.29 -10.80
CA GLY A 444 5.85 12.38 -10.04
C GLY A 444 7.37 12.23 -9.97
N ALA A 445 8.05 13.13 -9.26
CA ALA A 445 9.50 13.05 -9.01
C ALA A 445 9.84 12.23 -7.76
N SER A 446 11.07 11.74 -7.71
CA SER A 446 11.66 11.17 -6.51
C SER A 446 12.14 12.26 -5.55
N LEU A 447 12.26 11.92 -4.27
CA LEU A 447 12.74 12.80 -3.23
C LEU A 447 14.16 12.44 -2.76
N THR A 448 14.94 13.46 -2.43
CA THR A 448 16.20 13.35 -1.68
C THR A 448 15.96 13.79 -0.24
N LEU A 449 16.47 13.03 0.73
CA LEU A 449 16.30 13.29 2.16
C LEU A 449 17.63 13.47 2.88
N ALA A 450 17.75 14.51 3.69
CA ALA A 450 18.82 14.70 4.66
C ALA A 450 18.53 13.98 6.00
N ALA A 451 19.50 14.02 6.92
CA ALA A 451 19.34 13.43 8.25
C ALA A 451 18.24 14.14 9.05
N GLY A 452 17.20 13.41 9.44
CA GLY A 452 16.10 13.96 10.26
C GLY A 452 14.74 13.57 9.71
N ALA A 453 14.55 13.67 8.40
CA ALA A 453 13.36 13.21 7.69
C ALA A 453 13.20 11.68 7.77
N ILE A 454 11.98 11.19 7.58
CA ILE A 454 11.60 9.78 7.47
C ILE A 454 10.91 9.51 6.14
N THR A 455 11.09 8.30 5.61
CA THR A 455 10.35 7.87 4.41
C THR A 455 8.93 7.43 4.77
N LEU A 456 7.93 7.89 4.03
CA LEU A 456 6.54 7.43 4.14
C LEU A 456 6.21 6.38 3.06
N LEU A 457 6.57 6.69 1.81
CA LEU A 457 6.30 5.88 0.64
C LEU A 457 7.56 5.76 -0.22
N SER A 458 7.80 4.57 -0.78
CA SER A 458 8.88 4.38 -1.76
C SER A 458 8.47 3.48 -2.93
N GLY A 459 8.91 3.85 -4.13
CA GLY A 459 8.80 3.06 -5.36
C GLY A 459 9.83 1.93 -5.38
N ARG A 460 9.43 0.79 -4.83
CA ARG A 460 10.25 -0.42 -4.69
C ARG A 460 10.59 -1.06 -6.04
N ASP A 461 9.61 -1.15 -6.93
CA ASP A 461 9.75 -1.64 -8.31
C ASP A 461 9.48 -0.53 -9.32
N ALA A 462 10.32 0.50 -9.29
CA ALA A 462 10.25 1.66 -10.15
C ALA A 462 11.66 2.09 -10.59
N TYR A 463 11.74 2.99 -11.56
CA TYR A 463 12.98 3.66 -11.97
C TYR A 463 12.77 5.17 -12.08
N ALA A 464 13.86 5.92 -11.95
CA ALA A 464 13.85 7.38 -12.06
C ALA A 464 14.34 7.78 -13.47
N ASP A 465 13.39 8.06 -14.36
CA ASP A 465 13.65 8.59 -15.70
C ASP A 465 14.20 10.01 -15.58
N ALA A 466 15.43 10.22 -16.02
CA ALA A 466 16.08 11.51 -15.86
C ALA A 466 15.39 12.59 -16.70
N GLY A 467 15.11 13.75 -16.11
CA GLY A 467 14.55 14.87 -16.85
C GLY A 467 15.48 15.35 -17.97
N ASN A 468 14.90 15.96 -19.00
CA ASN A 468 15.61 16.52 -20.14
C ASN A 468 15.36 18.03 -20.24
N TRP A 469 16.39 18.83 -19.96
CA TRP A 469 16.34 20.29 -20.05
C TRP A 469 16.01 20.81 -21.46
N ASP A 470 16.34 20.04 -22.51
CA ASP A 470 16.04 20.41 -23.89
C ASP A 470 14.56 20.16 -24.26
N ASN A 471 13.79 19.44 -23.43
CA ASN A 471 12.40 19.08 -23.68
C ASN A 471 11.39 20.01 -22.98
N ALA A 472 11.62 21.32 -22.99
CA ALA A 472 10.76 22.28 -22.30
C ALA A 472 9.27 22.20 -22.72
N GLN A 473 8.99 21.89 -24.00
CA GLN A 473 7.62 21.74 -24.51
C GLN A 473 6.94 20.46 -24.02
N GLY A 474 7.71 19.42 -23.71
CA GLY A 474 7.23 18.15 -23.15
C GLY A 474 7.39 18.08 -21.64
N ALA A 475 7.26 19.20 -20.92
CA ALA A 475 7.40 19.30 -19.47
C ALA A 475 8.77 18.80 -18.92
N TYR A 476 9.83 18.90 -19.72
CA TYR A 476 11.16 18.37 -19.43
C TYR A 476 11.20 16.86 -19.15
N LEU A 477 10.20 16.11 -19.61
CA LEU A 477 10.19 14.65 -19.50
C LEU A 477 11.40 14.05 -20.23
N GLY A 478 11.92 12.95 -19.68
CA GLY A 478 12.95 12.14 -20.32
C GLY A 478 12.37 11.29 -21.44
N ASN A 479 12.90 10.08 -21.62
CA ASN A 479 12.42 9.15 -22.65
C ASN A 479 11.36 8.17 -22.10
N MET A 480 11.02 8.29 -20.81
CA MET A 480 10.07 7.45 -20.09
C MET A 480 10.41 5.96 -20.18
N ALA A 481 11.68 5.61 -20.38
CA ALA A 481 12.16 4.25 -20.57
C ALA A 481 13.40 4.03 -19.69
N PHE A 482 13.55 2.82 -19.17
CA PHE A 482 14.65 2.57 -18.24
C PHE A 482 16.00 2.55 -18.96
N ASP A 483 16.87 3.48 -18.58
CA ASP A 483 18.26 3.53 -18.98
C ASP A 483 19.19 3.04 -17.86
N ARG A 484 20.30 2.40 -18.23
CA ARG A 484 21.20 1.74 -17.25
C ARG A 484 21.86 2.69 -16.26
N SER A 485 22.00 3.95 -16.63
CA SER A 485 22.53 5.02 -15.78
C SER A 485 21.54 5.51 -14.73
N GLU A 486 20.26 5.17 -14.88
CA GLU A 486 19.19 5.58 -13.99
C GLU A 486 19.15 4.74 -12.72
N ILE A 487 18.50 5.29 -11.71
CA ILE A 487 18.30 4.60 -10.44
C ILE A 487 17.12 3.63 -10.61
N GLU A 488 17.36 2.35 -10.36
CA GLU A 488 16.32 1.30 -10.35
C GLU A 488 16.08 0.80 -8.92
N GLY A 489 14.84 0.97 -8.45
CA GLY A 489 14.35 0.45 -7.18
C GLY A 489 14.54 1.37 -5.98
N ASP A 490 13.59 1.28 -5.06
CA ASP A 490 13.57 1.94 -3.74
C ASP A 490 13.68 3.48 -3.82
N LEU A 491 12.97 4.08 -4.76
CA LEU A 491 12.90 5.53 -4.95
C LEU A 491 11.97 6.17 -3.92
N LEU A 492 12.34 7.29 -3.31
CA LEU A 492 11.53 7.92 -2.26
C LEU A 492 10.42 8.76 -2.91
N LEU A 493 9.16 8.53 -2.55
CA LEU A 493 7.99 9.20 -3.18
C LEU A 493 7.31 10.20 -2.25
N ALA A 494 7.34 9.92 -0.95
CA ALA A 494 6.79 10.81 0.08
C ALA A 494 7.60 10.69 1.38
N ALA A 495 7.72 11.79 2.11
CA ALA A 495 8.51 11.88 3.32
C ALA A 495 7.85 12.79 4.38
N GLU A 496 8.20 12.57 5.64
CA GLU A 496 7.90 13.47 6.75
C GLU A 496 9.20 14.01 7.35
N ALA A 497 9.19 15.26 7.81
CA ALA A 497 10.24 15.80 8.67
C ALA A 497 9.65 16.60 9.84
N PRO A 498 10.20 16.48 11.06
CA PRO A 498 9.81 17.32 12.18
C PRO A 498 10.50 18.70 12.09
N TYR A 499 9.83 19.73 12.58
CA TYR A 499 10.44 21.05 12.78
C TYR A 499 9.76 21.75 13.96
N GLY A 500 10.55 22.13 14.97
CA GLY A 500 10.00 22.64 16.23
C GLY A 500 8.97 21.71 16.87
N ARG A 501 7.76 22.22 17.07
CA ARG A 501 6.60 21.46 17.60
C ARG A 501 5.69 20.92 16.49
N GLY A 502 5.85 21.38 15.26
CA GLY A 502 5.08 20.96 14.09
C GLY A 502 5.83 19.94 13.24
N LYS A 503 5.37 19.78 12.00
CA LYS A 503 5.90 18.80 11.06
C LYS A 503 5.53 19.14 9.62
N VAL A 504 6.32 18.58 8.70
CA VAL A 504 6.17 18.72 7.27
C VAL A 504 5.94 17.36 6.65
N ILE A 505 5.01 17.26 5.72
CA ILE A 505 4.88 16.13 4.80
C ILE A 505 5.10 16.64 3.38
N ALA A 506 5.94 15.94 2.63
CA ALA A 506 6.22 16.24 1.23
C ALA A 506 5.90 15.03 0.34
N PHE A 507 5.26 15.29 -0.80
CA PHE A 507 5.07 14.33 -1.89
C PHE A 507 5.78 14.83 -3.14
N GLY A 508 6.40 13.92 -3.88
CA GLY A 508 6.93 14.21 -5.22
C GLY A 508 5.88 14.12 -6.33
N ASP A 509 4.61 13.90 -5.99
CA ASP A 509 3.49 13.76 -6.92
C ASP A 509 2.25 14.47 -6.35
N THR A 510 1.53 15.18 -7.21
CA THR A 510 0.33 15.94 -6.86
C THR A 510 -0.97 15.14 -7.07
N SER A 511 -0.93 14.09 -7.89
CA SER A 511 -2.10 13.31 -8.35
C SER A 511 -3.02 12.80 -7.23
N PRO A 512 -2.52 12.32 -6.07
CA PRO A 512 -3.37 11.84 -4.99
C PRO A 512 -4.39 12.86 -4.48
N PHE A 513 -4.11 14.16 -4.66
CA PHE A 513 -4.85 15.28 -4.11
C PHE A 513 -5.78 15.94 -5.14
N GLN A 514 -5.72 15.52 -6.40
CA GLN A 514 -6.36 16.21 -7.53
C GLN A 514 -7.70 15.59 -7.96
N ARG A 515 -8.53 16.41 -8.63
CA ARG A 515 -9.72 16.04 -9.42
C ARG A 515 -10.55 14.92 -8.79
N THR A 516 -10.76 13.83 -9.53
CA THR A 516 -11.56 12.66 -9.15
C THR A 516 -10.73 11.62 -8.40
N THR A 517 -9.41 11.77 -8.40
CA THR A 517 -8.51 10.90 -7.67
C THR A 517 -8.72 11.02 -6.17
N VAL A 518 -8.99 12.23 -5.67
CA VAL A 518 -9.32 12.49 -4.26
C VAL A 518 -10.53 11.68 -3.79
N SER A 519 -11.50 11.41 -4.67
CA SER A 519 -12.67 10.57 -4.38
C SER A 519 -12.29 9.10 -4.11
N LEU A 520 -11.15 8.65 -4.61
CA LEU A 520 -10.63 7.29 -4.40
C LEU A 520 -9.61 7.23 -3.26
N SER A 521 -8.88 8.33 -2.99
CA SER A 521 -7.85 8.45 -1.94
C SER A 521 -8.37 9.13 -0.65
N HIS A 522 -9.66 9.46 -0.59
CA HIS A 522 -10.25 10.32 0.45
C HIS A 522 -9.93 9.93 1.89
N GLU A 523 -9.90 8.63 2.23
CA GLU A 523 -9.59 8.19 3.59
C GLU A 523 -8.13 8.50 3.97
N LEU A 524 -7.21 8.36 3.03
CA LEU A 524 -5.82 8.74 3.22
C LEU A 524 -5.70 10.26 3.37
N MET A 525 -6.40 11.04 2.53
CA MET A 525 -6.40 12.50 2.61
C MET A 525 -6.87 12.96 3.99
N ALA A 526 -8.05 12.52 4.41
CA ALA A 526 -8.61 12.74 5.75
C ALA A 526 -7.58 12.46 6.88
N ARG A 527 -6.85 11.34 6.79
CA ARG A 527 -5.82 10.98 7.77
C ARG A 527 -4.61 11.91 7.72
N ILE A 528 -4.13 12.28 6.54
CA ILE A 528 -2.99 13.19 6.35
C ILE A 528 -3.30 14.53 7.00
N PHE A 529 -4.46 15.13 6.69
CA PHE A 529 -4.84 16.43 7.23
C PHE A 529 -5.10 16.38 8.74
N ASN A 530 -5.77 15.34 9.24
CA ASN A 530 -5.95 15.15 10.68
C ASN A 530 -4.60 15.03 11.40
N TYR A 531 -3.68 14.25 10.83
CA TYR A 531 -2.37 14.06 11.38
C TYR A 531 -1.57 15.37 11.38
N LEU A 532 -1.51 16.09 10.26
CA LEU A 532 -0.81 17.37 10.14
C LEU A 532 -1.32 18.40 11.17
N GLY A 533 -2.64 18.50 11.37
CA GLY A 533 -3.25 19.42 12.33
C GLY A 533 -3.07 19.06 13.80
N THR A 534 -2.55 17.88 14.13
CA THR A 534 -2.28 17.49 15.54
C THR A 534 -0.83 17.81 15.96
N PRO A 535 -0.58 18.41 17.14
CA PRO A 535 0.79 18.70 17.57
C PRO A 535 1.68 17.45 17.73
N GLY A 536 2.95 17.58 17.36
CA GLY A 536 3.92 16.48 17.36
C GLY A 536 3.84 15.57 16.13
N GLY A 537 4.90 14.79 15.90
CA GLY A 537 5.04 13.90 14.74
C GLY A 537 5.55 12.50 15.10
N ALA A 538 5.57 11.60 14.13
CA ALA A 538 6.01 10.22 14.29
C ALA A 538 7.50 10.14 14.66
N VAL A 539 8.27 11.16 14.30
CA VAL A 539 9.69 11.28 14.65
C VAL A 539 9.90 11.48 16.16
N ALA A 540 8.94 12.06 16.90
CA ALA A 540 9.01 12.16 18.36
C ALA A 540 9.00 10.78 19.04
N GLY A 541 8.46 9.75 18.37
CA GLY A 541 8.51 8.36 18.82
C GLY A 541 9.81 7.62 18.45
N ARG A 542 10.67 8.19 17.58
CA ARG A 542 11.88 7.52 17.05
C ARG A 542 12.87 7.18 18.16
N GLN A 543 13.04 8.03 19.18
CA GLN A 543 13.93 7.75 20.32
C GLN A 543 13.43 6.57 21.16
N VAL A 544 12.12 6.51 21.40
CA VAL A 544 11.49 5.43 22.17
C VAL A 544 11.59 4.10 21.40
N ARG A 545 11.31 4.13 20.10
CA ARG A 545 11.49 2.96 19.22
C ARG A 545 12.96 2.56 19.12
N GLY A 546 13.88 3.51 19.04
CA GLY A 546 15.31 3.23 18.99
C GLY A 546 15.84 2.60 20.27
N ALA A 547 15.39 3.07 21.44
CA ALA A 547 15.66 2.40 22.70
C ALA A 547 15.07 0.97 22.72
N GLY A 548 13.87 0.78 22.17
CA GLY A 548 13.25 -0.53 22.00
C GLY A 548 14.06 -1.48 21.12
N ALA A 549 14.54 -0.99 19.97
CA ALA A 549 15.41 -1.72 19.05
C ALA A 549 16.72 -2.14 19.72
N ILE A 550 17.40 -1.22 20.41
CA ILE A 550 18.64 -1.50 21.14
C ILE A 550 18.39 -2.57 22.21
N LEU A 551 17.34 -2.40 23.01
CA LEU A 551 16.98 -3.35 24.06
C LEU A 551 16.73 -4.76 23.50
N LEU A 552 16.09 -4.84 22.32
CA LEU A 552 15.86 -6.08 21.60
C LEU A 552 17.12 -6.73 21.05
N VAL A 553 18.02 -5.96 20.46
CA VAL A 553 19.32 -6.46 19.98
C VAL A 553 20.15 -6.99 21.14
N VAL A 554 20.21 -6.24 22.25
CA VAL A 554 20.94 -6.64 23.46
C VAL A 554 20.33 -7.90 24.06
N ALA A 555 19.01 -7.93 24.25
CA ALA A 555 18.30 -9.09 24.77
C ALA A 555 18.47 -10.34 23.88
N GLY A 556 18.34 -10.18 22.55
CA GLY A 556 18.54 -11.26 21.59
C GLY A 556 19.97 -11.80 21.60
N THR A 557 20.97 -10.91 21.64
CA THR A 557 22.39 -11.30 21.72
C THR A 557 22.70 -12.05 23.01
N LEU A 558 22.17 -11.57 24.14
CA LEU A 558 22.33 -12.23 25.44
C LEU A 558 21.62 -13.58 25.48
N LEU A 559 20.40 -13.70 24.92
CA LEU A 559 19.69 -14.97 24.80
C LEU A 559 20.44 -15.98 23.93
N LEU A 560 21.06 -15.55 22.83
CA LEU A 560 21.90 -16.39 21.98
C LEU A 560 23.18 -16.83 22.70
N ALA A 561 23.80 -15.95 23.48
CA ALA A 561 24.99 -16.27 24.28
C ALA A 561 24.68 -17.25 25.43
N LEU A 562 23.54 -17.07 26.10
CA LEU A 562 23.09 -17.88 27.24
C LEU A 562 22.43 -19.21 26.81
N GLY A 563 21.80 -19.23 25.64
CA GLY A 563 20.97 -20.31 25.10
C GLY A 563 21.75 -21.49 24.48
N ARG A 564 23.09 -21.43 24.43
CA ARG A 564 23.98 -22.43 23.81
C ARG A 564 23.75 -23.90 24.22
N ARG A 565 22.93 -24.20 25.25
CA ARG A 565 22.67 -25.56 25.73
C ARG A 565 21.22 -25.92 26.13
N ARG A 566 20.21 -25.02 26.05
CA ARG A 566 18.80 -25.38 26.38
C ARG A 566 17.77 -24.80 25.39
N PRO A 567 16.77 -25.59 24.96
CA PRO A 567 15.74 -25.18 23.98
C PRO A 567 14.64 -24.25 24.54
N MET A 568 14.74 -23.77 25.79
CA MET A 568 13.66 -22.96 26.40
C MET A 568 13.71 -21.46 26.03
N ALA A 569 14.88 -20.91 25.73
CA ALA A 569 15.02 -19.52 25.31
C ALA A 569 14.17 -19.14 24.08
N PRO A 570 14.09 -19.97 23.01
CA PRO A 570 13.21 -19.68 21.87
C PRO A 570 11.71 -19.82 22.19
N ALA A 571 11.29 -20.64 23.17
CA ALA A 571 9.89 -20.69 23.62
C ALA A 571 9.48 -19.41 24.36
N VAL A 572 10.34 -18.94 25.25
CA VAL A 572 10.08 -17.70 25.99
C VAL A 572 10.07 -16.51 25.01
N PHE A 573 11.00 -16.48 24.05
CA PHE A 573 10.98 -15.49 22.98
C PHE A 573 9.70 -15.58 22.13
N ALA A 574 9.24 -16.79 21.79
CA ALA A 574 8.00 -17.01 21.05
C ALA A 574 6.75 -16.51 21.81
N ILE A 575 6.65 -16.77 23.12
CA ILE A 575 5.55 -16.30 23.96
C ILE A 575 5.53 -14.77 24.05
N LEU A 576 6.71 -14.14 24.17
CA LEU A 576 6.81 -12.68 24.24
C LEU A 576 6.55 -12.03 22.88
N ALA A 577 6.95 -12.68 21.79
CA ALA A 577 6.54 -12.28 20.45
C ALA A 577 5.02 -12.40 20.26
N SER A 578 4.36 -13.44 20.80
CA SER A 578 2.90 -13.57 20.77
C SER A 578 2.18 -12.50 21.60
N ILE A 579 2.72 -12.13 22.77
CA ILE A 579 2.19 -11.04 23.60
C ILE A 579 2.39 -9.69 22.90
N TRP A 580 3.52 -9.50 22.22
CA TRP A 580 3.76 -8.32 21.39
C TRP A 580 2.81 -8.22 20.20
N LEU A 581 2.50 -9.34 19.54
CA LEU A 581 1.52 -9.39 18.46
C LEU A 581 0.12 -8.99 18.94
N LEU A 582 -0.27 -9.41 20.14
CA LEU A 582 -1.51 -8.98 20.79
C LEU A 582 -1.49 -7.49 21.15
N ALA A 583 -0.34 -6.96 21.58
CA ALA A 583 -0.18 -5.52 21.84
C ALA A 583 -0.19 -4.68 20.56
N LEU A 584 0.41 -5.16 19.46
CA LEU A 584 0.43 -4.52 18.16
C LEU A 584 -0.97 -4.50 17.52
N ALA A 585 -1.69 -5.61 17.62
CA ALA A 585 -3.11 -5.70 17.22
C ALA A 585 -4.00 -4.79 18.06
N GLY A 586 -3.71 -4.63 19.36
CA GLY A 586 -4.41 -3.72 20.26
C GLY A 586 -4.10 -2.23 20.07
N HIS A 587 -2.92 -1.88 19.54
CA HIS A 587 -2.52 -0.49 19.25
C HIS A 587 -2.89 -0.04 17.82
N ALA A 588 -3.60 -0.88 17.06
CA ALA A 588 -4.11 -0.56 15.72
C ALA A 588 -5.26 0.48 15.72
N THR A 589 -5.34 1.33 16.74
CA THR A 589 -6.30 2.43 16.81
C THR A 589 -5.64 3.70 16.26
N PHE A 590 -5.37 3.73 14.95
CA PHE A 590 -5.66 4.98 14.26
C PHE A 590 -7.18 5.01 14.15
N ALA A 591 -7.84 6.06 14.61
CA ALA A 591 -9.27 6.19 14.36
C ALA A 591 -9.43 6.14 12.85
N LEU A 592 -10.13 5.12 12.33
CA LEU A 592 -10.63 5.19 10.96
C LEU A 592 -11.32 6.55 10.83
N PRO A 593 -11.17 7.25 9.68
CA PRO A 593 -11.92 8.47 9.46
C PRO A 593 -13.39 8.20 9.81
N PRO A 594 -14.03 9.08 10.60
CA PRO A 594 -15.45 8.93 10.88
C PRO A 594 -16.23 8.92 9.56
N ALA A 595 -17.49 8.51 9.63
CA ALA A 595 -18.38 8.69 8.50
C ALA A 595 -18.35 10.17 8.07
N PRO A 596 -18.23 10.46 6.76
CA PRO A 596 -18.35 11.82 6.26
C PRO A 596 -19.68 12.44 6.72
N VAL A 597 -19.68 13.73 7.07
CA VAL A 597 -20.77 14.44 7.75
C VAL A 597 -21.44 15.49 6.86
N GLY A 598 -21.31 15.38 5.54
CA GLY A 598 -21.81 16.37 4.59
C GLY A 598 -23.15 16.00 3.95
N GLU A 599 -24.01 16.99 3.74
CA GLU A 599 -25.14 16.92 2.81
C GLU A 599 -24.57 16.73 1.38
N ASN A 600 -25.18 15.89 0.55
CA ASN A 600 -24.72 15.49 -0.80
C ASN A 600 -23.51 14.55 -0.92
N VAL A 601 -23.22 13.66 0.04
CA VAL A 601 -22.26 12.56 -0.21
C VAL A 601 -22.86 11.53 -1.17
N ALA A 602 -22.08 11.13 -2.18
CA ALA A 602 -22.41 10.04 -3.10
C ALA A 602 -21.40 8.90 -2.98
N TRP A 603 -21.86 7.69 -2.64
CA TRP A 603 -21.00 6.52 -2.54
C TRP A 603 -20.87 5.80 -3.88
N LEU A 604 -19.63 5.54 -4.27
CA LEU A 604 -19.26 4.67 -5.38
C LEU A 604 -18.87 3.30 -4.83
N ASP A 605 -19.64 2.27 -5.16
CA ASP A 605 -19.36 0.92 -4.68
C ASP A 605 -18.10 0.34 -5.32
N LEU A 606 -17.14 -0.03 -4.46
CA LEU A 606 -15.96 -0.83 -4.81
C LEU A 606 -15.83 -2.06 -3.90
N SER A 607 -16.88 -2.39 -3.14
CA SER A 607 -16.85 -3.45 -2.13
C SER A 607 -17.24 -4.83 -2.68
N HIS A 608 -17.85 -4.89 -3.86
CA HIS A 608 -18.36 -6.13 -4.49
C HIS A 608 -17.52 -6.59 -5.68
N GLY A 609 -16.21 -6.29 -5.69
CA GLY A 609 -15.29 -6.71 -6.74
C GLY A 609 -15.65 -6.12 -8.11
N ASN A 610 -16.20 -4.90 -8.10
CA ASN A 610 -16.64 -4.15 -9.27
C ASN A 610 -15.60 -4.21 -10.39
N ARG A 611 -16.03 -4.58 -11.60
CA ARG A 611 -15.16 -4.72 -12.78
C ARG A 611 -14.92 -3.37 -13.44
N VAL A 612 -14.24 -2.50 -12.70
CA VAL A 612 -13.87 -1.15 -13.12
C VAL A 612 -12.36 -0.96 -12.94
N ASP A 613 -11.75 -0.19 -13.84
CA ASP A 613 -10.38 0.26 -13.63
C ASP A 613 -10.39 1.46 -12.67
N LEU A 614 -9.45 1.50 -11.75
CA LEU A 614 -9.36 2.58 -10.78
C LEU A 614 -8.32 3.64 -11.17
N HIS A 615 -7.71 3.50 -12.36
CA HIS A 615 -6.77 4.44 -12.91
C HIS A 615 -7.51 5.40 -13.84
N ALA A 616 -7.21 6.68 -13.73
CA ALA A 616 -7.80 7.70 -14.60
C ALA A 616 -7.35 7.50 -16.05
N GLY A 617 -8.23 7.80 -17.01
CA GLY A 617 -7.93 7.70 -18.44
C GLY A 617 -8.08 6.31 -19.03
N ARG A 618 -8.65 5.35 -18.29
CA ARG A 618 -8.92 3.99 -18.77
C ARG A 618 -10.38 3.89 -19.23
N ASP A 619 -10.61 3.17 -20.31
CA ASP A 619 -11.94 3.03 -20.94
C ASP A 619 -13.05 2.59 -19.95
N ASP A 620 -12.71 1.69 -19.03
CA ASP A 620 -13.54 1.13 -17.95
C ASP A 620 -13.36 1.82 -16.60
N GLY A 621 -12.74 3.01 -16.60
CA GLY A 621 -12.55 3.86 -15.43
C GLY A 621 -13.83 4.54 -14.96
N LEU A 622 -13.81 5.06 -13.73
CA LEU A 622 -14.93 5.80 -13.11
C LEU A 622 -14.79 7.34 -13.20
N GLY A 623 -13.73 7.87 -13.82
CA GLY A 623 -13.46 9.30 -13.85
C GLY A 623 -14.61 10.14 -14.42
N GLY A 624 -15.24 9.66 -15.50
CA GLY A 624 -16.38 10.33 -16.13
C GLY A 624 -17.60 10.41 -15.21
N LEU A 625 -17.93 9.30 -14.51
CA LEU A 625 -18.99 9.29 -13.50
C LEU A 625 -18.66 10.24 -12.33
N GLN A 626 -17.41 10.24 -11.86
CA GLN A 626 -16.99 11.12 -10.77
C GLN A 626 -17.12 12.60 -11.17
N ASN A 627 -16.63 12.98 -12.37
CA ASN A 627 -16.81 14.33 -12.90
C ASN A 627 -18.29 14.71 -12.99
N HIS A 628 -19.12 13.78 -13.46
CA HIS A 628 -20.56 13.98 -13.57
C HIS A 628 -21.21 14.27 -12.21
N LEU A 629 -20.86 13.50 -11.18
CA LEU A 629 -21.37 13.70 -9.81
C LEU A 629 -20.90 15.02 -9.20
N TRP A 630 -19.64 15.42 -9.44
CA TRP A 630 -19.16 16.73 -9.03
C TRP A 630 -19.95 17.88 -9.69
N ARG A 631 -20.29 17.78 -10.98
CA ARG A 631 -21.14 18.78 -11.68
C ARG A 631 -22.56 18.85 -11.12
N HIS A 632 -23.06 17.77 -10.52
CA HIS A 632 -24.32 17.71 -9.79
C HIS A 632 -24.26 18.24 -8.35
N GLY A 633 -23.08 18.64 -7.87
CA GLY A 633 -22.89 19.11 -6.50
C GLY A 633 -22.75 17.99 -5.47
N TYR A 634 -22.61 16.73 -5.90
CA TYR A 634 -22.29 15.64 -5.01
C TYR A 634 -20.79 15.60 -4.67
N VAL A 635 -20.46 15.07 -3.50
CA VAL A 635 -19.10 14.68 -3.11
C VAL A 635 -18.98 13.16 -3.33
N PRO A 636 -18.52 12.70 -4.51
CA PRO A 636 -18.34 11.27 -4.76
C PRO A 636 -17.17 10.72 -3.94
N LEU A 637 -17.41 9.63 -3.21
CA LEU A 637 -16.42 8.93 -2.38
C LEU A 637 -16.50 7.42 -2.63
N ALA A 638 -15.36 6.74 -2.66
CA ALA A 638 -15.29 5.30 -2.89
C ALA A 638 -15.57 4.48 -1.62
N MET A 639 -16.56 3.58 -1.67
CA MET A 639 -16.85 2.61 -0.63
C MET A 639 -16.13 1.29 -0.92
N ARG A 640 -14.91 1.13 -0.41
CA ARG A 640 -14.11 -0.10 -0.61
C ARG A 640 -14.54 -1.28 0.26
N ALA A 641 -15.27 -1.04 1.35
CA ALA A 641 -15.95 -2.06 2.13
C ALA A 641 -17.34 -1.53 2.45
N PHE A 642 -18.36 -2.37 2.29
CA PHE A 642 -19.74 -1.97 2.55
C PHE A 642 -19.89 -1.55 4.01
N ASP A 643 -20.45 -0.37 4.21
CA ASP A 643 -20.70 0.20 5.53
C ASP A 643 -22.12 0.77 5.56
N ARG A 644 -22.97 0.15 6.37
CA ARG A 644 -24.38 0.49 6.48
C ARG A 644 -24.57 1.92 7.01
N ASP A 645 -23.79 2.32 8.01
CA ASP A 645 -24.00 3.61 8.67
C ASP A 645 -23.57 4.74 7.72
N ARG A 646 -22.48 4.53 6.97
CA ARG A 646 -22.05 5.45 5.90
C ARG A 646 -23.06 5.52 4.75
N LEU A 647 -23.65 4.39 4.36
CA LEU A 647 -24.70 4.34 3.33
C LEU A 647 -25.92 5.17 3.76
N LEU A 648 -26.42 4.94 4.97
CA LEU A 648 -27.63 5.61 5.47
C LEU A 648 -27.44 7.12 5.71
N ALA A 649 -26.19 7.58 5.82
CA ALA A 649 -25.85 9.00 5.93
C ALA A 649 -25.62 9.69 4.57
N SER A 650 -25.86 9.01 3.44
CA SER A 650 -25.65 9.53 2.09
C SER A 650 -26.96 9.77 1.34
N GLU A 651 -26.89 10.43 0.19
CA GLU A 651 -28.05 10.66 -0.68
C GLU A 651 -28.07 9.74 -1.91
N LEU A 652 -26.90 9.28 -2.33
CA LEU A 652 -26.71 8.55 -3.58
C LEU A 652 -25.76 7.38 -3.37
N PHE A 653 -26.14 6.22 -3.86
CA PHE A 653 -25.28 5.05 -3.97
C PHE A 653 -25.27 4.55 -5.41
N VAL A 654 -24.07 4.41 -5.98
CA VAL A 654 -23.88 3.95 -7.36
C VAL A 654 -23.02 2.70 -7.36
N THR A 655 -23.52 1.62 -7.97
CA THR A 655 -22.75 0.40 -8.22
C THR A 655 -22.63 0.13 -9.71
N VAL A 656 -21.39 -0.09 -10.16
CA VAL A 656 -21.05 -0.35 -11.56
C VAL A 656 -20.41 -1.73 -11.66
N ALA A 657 -20.99 -2.59 -12.49
CA ALA A 657 -20.48 -3.92 -12.81
C ALA A 657 -20.04 -4.76 -11.57
N PRO A 658 -20.90 -4.96 -10.55
CA PRO A 658 -20.53 -5.75 -9.37
C PRO A 658 -20.29 -7.22 -9.75
N ALA A 659 -19.11 -7.76 -9.40
CA ALA A 659 -18.76 -9.14 -9.74
C ALA A 659 -19.19 -10.16 -8.68
N PHE A 660 -19.31 -9.73 -7.42
CA PHE A 660 -19.67 -10.56 -6.28
C PHE A 660 -21.05 -10.21 -5.76
N PRO A 661 -21.83 -11.21 -5.29
CA PRO A 661 -23.19 -10.99 -4.80
C PRO A 661 -23.19 -10.19 -3.49
N TYR A 662 -24.21 -9.36 -3.33
CA TYR A 662 -24.53 -8.69 -2.08
C TYR A 662 -25.13 -9.69 -1.10
N SER A 663 -24.75 -9.60 0.18
CA SER A 663 -25.38 -10.38 1.23
C SER A 663 -26.80 -9.88 1.53
N ARG A 664 -27.63 -10.75 2.13
CA ARG A 664 -28.99 -10.37 2.54
C ARG A 664 -29.05 -9.14 3.45
N HIS A 665 -28.04 -8.94 4.30
CA HIS A 665 -27.98 -7.77 5.18
C HIS A 665 -27.66 -6.49 4.40
N GLU A 666 -26.83 -6.58 3.36
CA GLU A 666 -26.48 -5.47 2.48
C GLU A 666 -27.66 -5.10 1.59
N CYS A 667 -28.36 -6.09 1.00
CA CYS A 667 -29.60 -5.85 0.25
C CYS A 667 -30.67 -5.17 1.11
N ALA A 668 -30.89 -5.64 2.35
CA ALA A 668 -31.84 -5.02 3.27
C ALA A 668 -31.43 -3.59 3.66
N ALA A 669 -30.13 -3.32 3.81
CA ALA A 669 -29.63 -1.98 4.08
C ALA A 669 -29.83 -1.04 2.89
N LEU A 670 -29.59 -1.51 1.66
CA LEU A 670 -29.83 -0.76 0.42
C LEU A 670 -31.33 -0.51 0.19
N ARG A 671 -32.19 -1.49 0.45
CA ARG A 671 -33.65 -1.28 0.48
C ARG A 671 -34.04 -0.20 1.46
N ALA A 672 -33.56 -0.27 2.70
CA ALA A 672 -33.85 0.74 3.71
C ALA A 672 -33.32 2.13 3.31
N PHE A 673 -32.15 2.21 2.69
CA PHE A 673 -31.58 3.44 2.15
C PHE A 673 -32.51 4.06 1.09
N VAL A 674 -32.95 3.27 0.11
CA VAL A 674 -33.88 3.74 -0.93
C VAL A 674 -35.22 4.15 -0.32
N GLU A 675 -35.81 3.33 0.55
CA GLU A 675 -37.11 3.63 1.17
C GLU A 675 -37.08 4.93 1.99
N ASN A 676 -35.93 5.29 2.55
CA ASN A 676 -35.71 6.51 3.34
C ASN A 676 -35.29 7.74 2.50
N GLY A 677 -35.33 7.69 1.17
CA GLY A 677 -35.07 8.84 0.31
C GLY A 677 -33.78 8.77 -0.51
N GLY A 678 -32.99 7.70 -0.36
CA GLY A 678 -31.78 7.49 -1.14
C GLY A 678 -32.07 7.16 -2.61
N LEU A 679 -31.19 7.63 -3.50
CA LEU A 679 -31.16 7.19 -4.90
C LEU A 679 -30.13 6.06 -5.07
N LEU A 680 -30.58 4.90 -5.54
CA LEU A 680 -29.72 3.76 -5.89
C LEU A 680 -29.60 3.68 -7.41
N ILE A 681 -28.38 3.76 -7.94
CA ILE A 681 -28.08 3.55 -9.36
C ILE A 681 -27.33 2.22 -9.52
N VAL A 682 -27.88 1.31 -10.32
CA VAL A 682 -27.27 0.01 -10.63
C VAL A 682 -26.97 -0.06 -12.12
N SER A 683 -25.69 -0.09 -12.49
CA SER A 683 -25.22 -0.29 -13.87
C SER A 683 -24.66 -1.71 -13.99
N ALA A 684 -25.38 -2.63 -14.63
CA ALA A 684 -24.96 -4.03 -14.75
C ALA A 684 -25.50 -4.69 -16.01
N GLY A 685 -24.61 -5.32 -16.77
CA GLY A 685 -24.91 -6.22 -17.86
C GLY A 685 -25.08 -7.66 -17.42
N TYR A 686 -25.33 -8.55 -18.38
CA TYR A 686 -25.60 -9.97 -18.10
C TYR A 686 -24.36 -10.74 -17.61
N GLU A 687 -23.17 -10.26 -17.95
CA GLU A 687 -21.88 -10.74 -17.46
C GLU A 687 -21.81 -10.68 -15.93
N GLU A 688 -22.32 -9.60 -15.34
CA GLU A 688 -22.33 -9.32 -13.90
C GLU A 688 -23.64 -9.72 -13.22
N ARG A 689 -24.53 -10.43 -13.93
CA ARG A 689 -25.85 -10.82 -13.39
C ARG A 689 -25.77 -11.50 -12.03
N ASN A 690 -24.73 -12.30 -11.78
CA ASN A 690 -24.59 -13.03 -10.52
C ASN A 690 -24.24 -12.08 -9.37
N GLY A 691 -23.48 -11.01 -9.62
CA GLY A 691 -23.16 -10.02 -8.60
C GLY A 691 -24.33 -9.09 -8.31
N ALA A 692 -25.09 -8.71 -9.35
CA ALA A 692 -26.26 -7.84 -9.19
C ALA A 692 -27.58 -8.57 -8.83
N ALA A 693 -27.64 -9.91 -8.97
CA ALA A 693 -28.90 -10.67 -8.87
C ALA A 693 -29.64 -10.45 -7.56
N ASP A 694 -28.98 -10.67 -6.42
CA ASP A 694 -29.62 -10.58 -5.11
C ASP A 694 -30.06 -9.15 -4.78
N LEU A 695 -29.31 -8.14 -5.24
CA LEU A 695 -29.67 -6.73 -5.08
C LEU A 695 -30.88 -6.35 -5.94
N LEU A 696 -30.87 -6.68 -7.24
CA LEU A 696 -31.99 -6.36 -8.13
C LEU A 696 -33.25 -7.13 -7.77
N ALA A 697 -33.11 -8.40 -7.37
CA ALA A 697 -34.22 -9.24 -6.94
C ALA A 697 -34.90 -8.70 -5.69
N GLU A 698 -34.15 -8.05 -4.78
CA GLU A 698 -34.72 -7.34 -3.64
C GLU A 698 -35.81 -6.36 -4.10
N PHE A 699 -35.59 -5.65 -5.22
CA PHE A 699 -36.53 -4.69 -5.80
C PHE A 699 -37.45 -5.26 -6.89
N GLY A 700 -37.42 -6.58 -7.13
CA GLY A 700 -38.25 -7.25 -8.14
C GLY A 700 -37.72 -7.16 -9.58
N TYR A 701 -36.46 -6.74 -9.76
CA TYR A 701 -35.81 -6.61 -11.06
C TYR A 701 -34.78 -7.71 -11.33
N ALA A 702 -34.43 -7.91 -12.59
CA ALA A 702 -33.28 -8.73 -13.00
C ALA A 702 -32.71 -8.27 -14.35
N VAL A 703 -31.50 -8.70 -14.69
CA VAL A 703 -30.91 -8.49 -16.04
C VAL A 703 -31.16 -9.73 -16.90
N GLY A 704 -31.76 -9.53 -18.07
CA GLY A 704 -32.11 -10.57 -19.03
C GLY A 704 -30.92 -11.04 -19.87
N SER A 705 -31.04 -12.25 -20.43
CA SER A 705 -29.96 -12.93 -21.16
C SER A 705 -29.89 -12.64 -22.67
N THR A 706 -30.77 -11.78 -23.19
CA THR A 706 -30.82 -11.49 -24.62
C THR A 706 -29.85 -10.35 -24.94
N PRO A 707 -28.74 -10.58 -25.67
CA PRO A 707 -27.83 -9.48 -26.02
C PRO A 707 -28.51 -8.54 -27.02
N LEU A 708 -28.52 -7.24 -26.72
CA LEU A 708 -29.07 -6.20 -27.59
C LEU A 708 -27.98 -5.37 -28.30
N GLY A 709 -26.71 -5.70 -28.05
CA GLY A 709 -25.55 -5.00 -28.60
C GLY A 709 -25.45 -3.56 -28.10
N SER A 710 -24.78 -2.69 -28.85
CA SER A 710 -24.59 -1.26 -28.50
C SER A 710 -25.85 -0.40 -28.69
N ALA A 711 -27.03 -1.03 -28.79
CA ALA A 711 -28.34 -0.39 -28.88
C ALA A 711 -28.45 0.75 -29.91
N HIS A 712 -27.91 0.57 -31.12
CA HIS A 712 -27.89 1.59 -32.19
C HIS A 712 -29.26 2.16 -32.61
N VAL A 713 -30.36 1.49 -32.23
CA VAL A 713 -31.75 1.90 -32.48
C VAL A 713 -32.51 2.09 -31.17
N ALA A 714 -31.82 2.55 -30.13
CA ALA A 714 -32.44 2.87 -28.84
C ALA A 714 -33.44 4.02 -28.99
N GLU A 715 -34.62 3.82 -28.42
CA GLU A 715 -35.64 4.85 -28.21
C GLU A 715 -35.46 5.42 -26.79
N THR A 716 -35.07 6.68 -26.71
CA THR A 716 -34.88 7.39 -25.44
C THR A 716 -36.14 8.15 -25.08
N LEU A 717 -36.93 7.60 -24.17
CA LEU A 717 -38.24 8.12 -23.78
C LEU A 717 -38.15 9.30 -22.81
N LEU A 718 -37.04 9.41 -22.06
CA LEU A 718 -36.85 10.50 -21.09
C LEU A 718 -36.53 11.84 -21.76
N THR A 719 -35.47 11.89 -22.58
CA THR A 719 -34.96 13.15 -23.17
C THR A 719 -35.27 13.28 -24.66
N GLY A 720 -35.61 12.18 -25.36
CA GLY A 720 -35.68 12.14 -26.82
C GLY A 720 -34.33 12.20 -27.54
N GLN A 721 -33.22 12.40 -26.81
CA GLN A 721 -31.87 12.41 -27.36
C GLN A 721 -31.34 10.99 -27.57
N ARG A 722 -30.37 10.82 -28.45
CA ARG A 722 -29.71 9.52 -28.63
C ARG A 722 -28.93 9.15 -27.37
N VAL A 723 -28.86 7.86 -27.08
CA VAL A 723 -28.02 7.33 -25.99
C VAL A 723 -27.13 6.26 -26.61
N TYR A 724 -25.84 6.30 -26.28
CA TYR A 724 -24.83 5.39 -26.79
C TYR A 724 -24.47 4.35 -25.73
N MET A 725 -24.98 3.14 -25.92
CA MET A 725 -24.68 2.01 -25.06
C MET A 725 -23.40 1.29 -25.51
N HIS A 726 -22.71 0.62 -24.59
CA HIS A 726 -21.63 -0.30 -24.90
C HIS A 726 -22.18 -1.67 -25.31
N GLU A 727 -22.84 -2.33 -24.38
CA GLU A 727 -23.46 -3.65 -24.52
C GLU A 727 -24.71 -3.69 -23.63
N SER A 728 -25.87 -3.61 -24.27
CA SER A 728 -27.15 -3.54 -23.59
C SER A 728 -27.82 -4.90 -23.42
N TRP A 729 -28.55 -4.99 -22.32
CA TRP A 729 -29.34 -6.16 -21.93
C TRP A 729 -30.76 -5.72 -21.54
N PRO A 730 -31.78 -6.60 -21.64
CA PRO A 730 -33.11 -6.29 -21.14
C PRO A 730 -33.12 -6.16 -19.63
N VAL A 731 -33.79 -5.14 -19.11
CA VAL A 731 -34.25 -5.11 -17.72
C VAL A 731 -35.52 -5.97 -17.62
N LEU A 732 -35.47 -7.04 -16.84
CA LEU A 732 -36.63 -7.85 -16.52
C LEU A 732 -37.35 -7.22 -15.33
N GLN A 733 -38.63 -6.90 -15.54
CA GLN A 733 -39.48 -6.26 -14.54
C GLN A 733 -40.90 -6.85 -14.61
N PRO A 734 -41.68 -6.81 -13.51
CA PRO A 734 -43.09 -7.18 -13.54
C PRO A 734 -43.89 -6.28 -14.49
N ALA A 735 -44.95 -6.84 -15.08
CA ALA A 735 -45.77 -6.10 -16.02
C ALA A 735 -46.42 -4.87 -15.35
N GLY A 736 -46.22 -3.69 -15.94
CA GLY A 736 -46.78 -2.43 -15.43
C GLY A 736 -45.98 -1.76 -14.31
N GLN A 737 -44.82 -2.30 -13.93
CA GLN A 737 -43.86 -1.65 -13.02
C GLN A 737 -42.72 -0.96 -13.78
N GLY A 738 -42.06 -0.01 -13.13
CA GLY A 738 -40.96 0.78 -13.70
C GLY A 738 -41.33 1.79 -14.80
N GLU A 739 -40.90 3.04 -14.64
CA GLU A 739 -40.87 4.02 -15.73
C GLU A 739 -39.70 3.68 -16.66
N ILE A 740 -40.00 3.32 -17.90
CA ILE A 740 -38.97 2.95 -18.88
C ILE A 740 -38.43 4.21 -19.54
N TRP A 741 -37.15 4.48 -19.36
CA TRP A 741 -36.49 5.67 -19.89
C TRP A 741 -35.76 5.42 -21.21
N VAL A 742 -35.30 4.19 -21.44
CA VAL A 742 -34.68 3.79 -22.71
C VAL A 742 -35.16 2.39 -23.10
N ARG A 743 -35.55 2.22 -24.38
CA ARG A 743 -35.88 0.92 -24.99
C ARG A 743 -34.95 0.62 -26.15
N CYS A 744 -34.66 -0.65 -26.37
CA CYS A 744 -33.99 -1.13 -27.58
C CYS A 744 -34.72 -2.37 -28.09
N TRP A 745 -35.18 -2.35 -29.33
CA TRP A 745 -35.88 -3.48 -29.99
C TRP A 745 -37.13 -3.93 -29.20
N GLY A 746 -37.81 -2.97 -28.56
CA GLY A 746 -38.97 -3.19 -27.70
C GLY A 746 -38.63 -3.57 -26.25
N TYR A 747 -37.38 -3.97 -25.96
CA TYR A 747 -36.95 -4.32 -24.61
C TYR A 747 -36.57 -3.06 -23.81
N PRO A 748 -36.99 -2.92 -22.55
CA PRO A 748 -36.48 -1.88 -21.66
C PRO A 748 -35.00 -2.14 -21.33
N ILE A 749 -34.17 -1.11 -21.37
CA ILE A 749 -32.74 -1.20 -21.04
C ILE A 749 -32.30 -0.19 -19.96
N VAL A 750 -33.09 0.88 -19.77
CA VAL A 750 -32.96 1.79 -18.61
C VAL A 750 -34.34 1.99 -17.99
N VAL A 751 -34.44 1.75 -16.69
CA VAL A 751 -35.70 1.79 -15.94
C VAL A 751 -35.50 2.54 -14.63
N PHE A 752 -36.48 3.35 -14.25
CA PHE A 752 -36.56 4.01 -12.95
C PHE A 752 -37.85 3.64 -12.21
N GLU A 753 -37.77 3.37 -10.91
CA GLU A 753 -38.94 3.21 -10.04
C GLU A 753 -38.70 3.84 -8.68
N THR A 754 -39.78 4.34 -8.08
CA THR A 754 -39.76 4.90 -6.71
C THR A 754 -40.11 3.83 -5.69
N PHE A 755 -39.39 3.82 -4.57
CA PHE A 755 -39.65 2.94 -3.43
C PHE A 755 -39.61 3.79 -2.17
N GLY A 756 -40.74 3.90 -1.45
CA GLY A 756 -40.84 4.81 -0.31
C GLY A 756 -40.60 6.26 -0.74
N ALA A 757 -39.64 6.94 -0.11
CA ALA A 757 -39.25 8.30 -0.45
C ALA A 757 -38.12 8.41 -1.49
N GLY A 758 -37.47 7.28 -1.84
CA GLY A 758 -36.32 7.27 -2.77
C GLY A 758 -36.61 6.55 -4.07
N GLY A 759 -35.54 6.22 -4.80
CA GLY A 759 -35.64 5.65 -6.14
C GLY A 759 -34.53 4.67 -6.50
N LEU A 760 -34.85 3.78 -7.44
CA LEU A 760 -33.94 2.84 -8.07
C LEU A 760 -33.85 3.16 -9.56
N LEU A 761 -32.64 3.42 -10.06
CA LEU A 761 -32.31 3.53 -11.48
C LEU A 761 -31.49 2.31 -11.91
N VAL A 762 -32.04 1.48 -12.80
CA VAL A 762 -31.35 0.33 -13.38
C VAL A 762 -30.92 0.65 -14.80
N ILE A 763 -29.63 0.52 -15.07
CA ILE A 763 -29.00 0.67 -16.39
C ILE A 763 -28.42 -0.70 -16.76
N ALA A 764 -29.05 -1.38 -17.71
CA ALA A 764 -28.66 -2.74 -18.11
C ALA A 764 -27.49 -2.74 -19.11
N ASP A 765 -26.40 -2.09 -18.72
CA ASP A 765 -25.12 -1.99 -19.43
C ASP A 765 -24.02 -1.75 -18.38
N SER A 766 -22.99 -2.60 -18.36
CA SER A 766 -21.91 -2.52 -17.37
C SER A 766 -20.99 -1.31 -17.55
N MET A 767 -20.93 -0.76 -18.76
CA MET A 767 -19.95 0.23 -19.19
C MET A 767 -20.60 1.59 -19.48
N PHE A 768 -21.92 1.74 -19.35
CA PHE A 768 -22.59 3.01 -19.59
C PHE A 768 -22.03 4.16 -18.74
N LEU A 769 -21.69 3.87 -17.48
CA LEU A 769 -21.11 4.85 -16.55
C LEU A 769 -19.57 4.92 -16.59
N SER A 770 -18.92 4.29 -17.57
CA SER A 770 -17.46 4.31 -17.68
C SER A 770 -16.94 5.57 -18.36
N GLU A 771 -15.65 5.87 -18.22
CA GLU A 771 -14.99 7.00 -18.89
C GLU A 771 -15.22 7.00 -20.41
N LYS A 772 -15.10 5.84 -21.07
CA LYS A 772 -15.33 5.72 -22.51
C LYS A 772 -16.74 6.14 -22.95
N ARG A 773 -17.74 5.99 -22.08
CA ARG A 773 -19.15 6.26 -22.40
C ARG A 773 -19.64 7.58 -21.84
N LEU A 774 -18.89 8.23 -20.97
CA LEU A 774 -19.19 9.56 -20.47
C LEU A 774 -18.12 10.53 -20.94
N GLU A 775 -16.97 10.50 -20.28
CA GLU A 775 -15.89 11.45 -20.46
C GLU A 775 -14.58 10.82 -20.01
N SER A 776 -13.57 10.88 -20.87
CA SER A 776 -12.17 10.56 -20.62
C SER A 776 -11.33 11.84 -20.68
N PRO A 777 -10.03 11.81 -20.39
CA PRO A 777 -9.17 12.98 -20.54
C PRO A 777 -9.17 13.56 -21.96
N ASP A 778 -9.40 12.78 -23.01
CA ASP A 778 -9.21 13.25 -24.38
C ASP A 778 -10.51 13.23 -25.21
N GLU A 779 -11.55 12.53 -24.77
CA GLU A 779 -12.81 12.35 -25.50
C GLU A 779 -14.01 12.40 -24.55
N PHE A 780 -15.20 12.72 -25.08
CA PHE A 780 -16.46 12.67 -24.32
C PHE A 780 -17.65 12.34 -25.23
N VAL A 781 -18.73 11.85 -24.62
CA VAL A 781 -20.00 11.55 -25.27
C VAL A 781 -21.08 12.44 -24.65
N GLU A 782 -21.28 13.62 -25.25
CA GLU A 782 -22.17 14.65 -24.71
C GLU A 782 -23.60 14.14 -24.52
N GLU A 783 -24.12 13.34 -25.45
CA GLU A 783 -25.49 12.85 -25.35
C GLU A 783 -25.70 11.89 -24.17
N ASN A 784 -24.67 11.12 -23.79
CA ASN A 784 -24.73 10.27 -22.60
C ASN A 784 -24.61 11.10 -21.32
N ILE A 785 -23.77 12.14 -21.33
CA ILE A 785 -23.64 13.08 -20.21
C ILE A 785 -24.98 13.79 -19.98
N ASP A 786 -25.60 14.32 -21.03
CA ASP A 786 -26.89 15.01 -20.96
C ASP A 786 -28.02 14.08 -20.53
N PHE A 787 -28.04 12.84 -21.05
CA PHE A 787 -29.00 11.83 -20.61
C PHE A 787 -28.85 11.52 -19.12
N LEU A 788 -27.63 11.24 -18.65
CA LEU A 788 -27.39 10.91 -17.23
C LEU A 788 -27.76 12.09 -16.32
N ARG A 789 -27.49 13.31 -16.78
CA ARG A 789 -27.86 14.54 -16.08
C ARG A 789 -29.37 14.62 -15.90
N ALA A 790 -30.11 14.49 -17.00
CA ALA A 790 -31.57 14.50 -17.00
C ALA A 790 -32.16 13.34 -16.18
N ALA A 791 -31.51 12.17 -16.22
CA ALA A 791 -31.90 10.99 -15.45
C ALA A 791 -31.81 11.24 -13.94
N ILE A 792 -30.70 11.79 -13.44
CA ILE A 792 -30.52 12.11 -12.02
C ILE A 792 -31.47 13.25 -11.59
N GLU A 793 -31.58 14.33 -12.37
CA GLU A 793 -32.49 15.44 -12.07
C GLU A 793 -33.95 14.98 -12.02
N THR A 794 -34.37 14.15 -12.99
CA THR A 794 -35.74 13.61 -13.04
C THR A 794 -35.99 12.63 -11.91
N ALA A 795 -35.05 11.73 -11.60
CA ALA A 795 -35.16 10.82 -10.46
C ALA A 795 -35.44 11.58 -9.16
N ARG A 796 -34.64 12.62 -8.88
CA ARG A 796 -34.83 13.49 -7.69
C ARG A 796 -36.19 14.16 -7.68
N GLN A 797 -36.65 14.68 -8.83
CA GLN A 797 -37.99 15.27 -8.93
C GLN A 797 -39.11 14.25 -8.65
N ARG A 798 -38.98 13.02 -9.15
CA ARG A 798 -39.95 11.93 -8.89
C ARG A 798 -39.97 11.49 -7.43
N MET A 799 -38.82 11.54 -6.76
CA MET A 799 -38.67 11.27 -5.32
C MET A 799 -39.19 12.40 -4.42
N GLY A 800 -39.58 13.55 -4.99
CA GLY A 800 -40.07 14.70 -4.24
C GLY A 800 -38.98 15.63 -3.70
N GLY A 801 -37.75 15.54 -4.23
CA GLY A 801 -36.69 16.50 -3.91
C GLY A 801 -37.01 17.89 -4.50
N GLU A 802 -37.04 18.92 -3.66
CA GLU A 802 -37.17 20.31 -4.11
C GLU A 802 -35.95 20.73 -4.96
N LYS A 803 -36.19 21.61 -5.94
CA LYS A 803 -35.24 22.07 -6.96
C LYS A 803 -34.08 22.89 -6.43
#